data_AF-U2J1I7-F1
#
_entry.id   AF-U2J1I7-F1
#
_cell.length_a   1.000
_cell.length_b   1.000
_cell.length_c   1.000
_cell.angle_alpha   90.00
_cell.angle_beta   90.00
_cell.angle_gamma   90.00
#
_symmetry.space_group_name_H-M   'P 1'
#
loop_
_entity.id
_entity.type
_entity.pdbx_description
1 polymer ?
#
loop_
_entity_poly.entity_id
_entity_poly.type
_entity_poly.pdbx_seq_one_letter_code
_entity_poly.pdbx_strand_id
1 'polypeptide(L)'
;MQKEVINILKENDKRNADVYQKFDPISGIGSIGERVEVHIDGFPLETQYIPVEMLSIPLVKLLISCGSIIKFLTEELEVEYSEEDRLKVIEQFVRLRCRYDFAFWAALYVYIKNKGGGDDVLFRLTRPQRKFVERLEKLRKANKPIRIVLLKARQWGGSTTSQLYMAWLQLIHKVGLNSLIIAHQGAGSDEIKDMFDRMIKAYPITMLYKLGETYNENESKLVGVGHSGSIHRVPQRNCKIKIGTAERPDSCRGGDYNLVHLSEVGLWKTTDGKKPEDIVRSACSGILLKPYTMIVYESTANGTGNFFQREYDAAKHGTSQFEAMFVSWFDIEQYSLSFENEEEKADFAVWLWKNRNNSNILSTRAESGKYLWWLWEQGATLEAINWYVQERAKYNEHAPMASEYPSDDVEAFVHSGERVFDKYKVDEFRASCKPPKYIGDVYADGDSGKDALKNLRFAEDTQGLLWIWDLPEIDDKEVVTNRYLTIVDIGGRSKKADWSVILVIDRLFMIDGDRPEVVAQWYGHIDMDILAWKAAQIAAFYDNSLLVIESNTLETHDKERQVDGDLSHFILNQIKDVYPNLYARKQTEDEIREGLPRKYGFHTNIATKPMIISTLIKVVREHLYIERDERCLDEYVVYEKKQNGAFGAIIGKHDDLLMTRAIGLHICFFEMPIPTIVLRVKMRIPKKKKAVSAATI
;
A
#
# COMPACT_ATOMS: atom_id res chain seq x y z
N MET A 1 18.44 -24.82 -24.01
CA MET A 1 18.56 -25.20 -22.57
C MET A 1 19.89 -24.74 -21.99
N GLN A 2 21.04 -25.19 -22.51
CA GLN A 2 22.37 -24.74 -22.02
C GLN A 2 22.55 -23.21 -22.01
N LYS A 3 22.15 -22.50 -23.08
CA LYS A 3 22.26 -21.03 -23.14
C LYS A 3 21.51 -20.31 -22.02
N GLU A 4 20.31 -20.76 -21.67
CA GLU A 4 19.50 -20.12 -20.63
C GLU A 4 20.05 -20.37 -19.23
N VAL A 5 20.53 -21.59 -18.97
CA VAL A 5 21.19 -21.92 -17.70
C VAL A 5 22.47 -21.09 -17.52
N ILE A 6 23.25 -20.90 -18.59
CA ILE A 6 24.42 -20.01 -18.57
C ILE A 6 24.02 -18.57 -18.25
N ASN A 7 22.90 -18.08 -18.79
CA ASN A 7 22.40 -16.74 -18.48
C ASN A 7 21.98 -16.62 -17.01
N ILE A 8 21.29 -17.64 -16.46
CA ILE A 8 20.91 -17.69 -15.05
C ILE A 8 22.14 -17.62 -14.15
N LEU A 9 23.17 -18.42 -14.42
CA LEU A 9 24.41 -18.42 -13.62
C LEU A 9 25.11 -17.06 -13.67
N LYS A 10 25.25 -16.45 -14.86
CA LYS A 10 25.86 -15.12 -15.01
C LYS A 10 25.08 -14.03 -14.25
N GLU A 11 23.76 -14.04 -14.34
CA GLU A 11 22.92 -13.11 -13.62
C GLU A 11 23.00 -13.36 -12.10
N ASN A 12 23.13 -14.62 -11.68
CA ASN A 12 23.31 -14.96 -10.27
C ASN A 12 24.63 -14.41 -9.72
N ASP A 13 25.72 -14.55 -10.47
CA ASP A 13 27.03 -14.03 -10.08
C ASP A 13 27.01 -12.49 -9.97
N LYS A 14 26.31 -11.81 -10.89
CA LYS A 14 26.08 -10.37 -10.80
C LYS A 14 25.30 -10.00 -9.54
N ARG A 15 24.18 -10.69 -9.25
CA ARG A 15 23.39 -10.44 -8.04
C ARG A 15 24.18 -10.69 -6.77
N ASN A 16 24.99 -11.75 -6.73
CA ASN A 16 25.89 -12.01 -5.59
C ASN A 16 26.97 -10.92 -5.45
N ALA A 17 27.54 -10.42 -6.55
CA ALA A 17 28.47 -9.30 -6.50
C ALA A 17 27.82 -8.03 -5.91
N ASP A 18 26.55 -7.78 -6.23
CA ASP A 18 25.79 -6.66 -5.65
C ASP A 18 25.45 -6.89 -4.16
N VAL A 19 25.08 -8.12 -3.77
CA VAL A 19 24.79 -8.50 -2.38
C VAL A 19 26.02 -8.31 -1.49
N TYR A 20 27.17 -8.79 -1.95
CA TYR A 20 28.44 -8.77 -1.21
C TYR A 20 29.35 -7.61 -1.61
N GLN A 21 28.78 -6.55 -2.19
CA GLN A 21 29.53 -5.35 -2.57
C GLN A 21 30.31 -4.81 -1.37
N LYS A 22 31.60 -4.54 -1.58
CA LYS A 22 32.49 -4.01 -0.56
C LYS A 22 31.90 -2.73 0.05
N PHE A 23 31.67 -2.77 1.36
CA PHE A 23 31.19 -1.64 2.14
C PHE A 23 32.15 -1.41 3.31
N ASP A 24 32.86 -0.29 3.25
CA ASP A 24 33.72 0.16 4.33
C ASP A 24 33.34 1.61 4.71
N PRO A 25 32.56 1.79 5.78
CA PRO A 25 32.11 3.12 6.19
C PRO A 25 33.25 4.02 6.70
N ILE A 26 34.39 3.46 7.13
CA ILE A 26 35.53 4.23 7.62
C ILE A 26 36.25 4.89 6.45
N SER A 27 36.64 4.12 5.44
CA SER A 27 37.19 4.68 4.20
C SER A 27 36.16 5.35 3.31
N GLY A 28 34.89 4.98 3.43
CA GLY A 28 33.79 5.47 2.60
C GLY A 28 33.58 4.66 1.30
N ILE A 29 34.39 3.62 1.05
CA ILE A 29 34.23 2.74 -0.11
C ILE A 29 32.87 2.04 -0.06
N GLY A 30 32.09 2.19 -1.13
CA GLY A 30 30.75 1.60 -1.25
C GLY A 30 29.72 2.13 -0.24
N SER A 31 30.03 3.25 0.43
CA SER A 31 29.13 3.86 1.41
C SER A 31 27.96 4.60 0.75
N ILE A 32 26.97 4.95 1.55
CA ILE A 32 25.66 5.46 1.10
C ILE A 32 25.79 6.84 0.45
N GLY A 33 25.08 7.05 -0.66
CA GLY A 33 25.06 8.32 -1.39
C GLY A 33 26.32 8.58 -2.21
N GLU A 34 26.34 9.69 -2.96
CA GLU A 34 27.46 10.03 -3.84
C GLU A 34 28.72 10.36 -3.04
N ARG A 35 29.85 9.82 -3.52
CA ARG A 35 31.16 9.93 -2.86
C ARG A 35 32.21 10.51 -3.80
N VAL A 36 33.18 11.22 -3.21
CA VAL A 36 34.36 11.74 -3.90
C VAL A 36 35.61 11.27 -3.19
N GLU A 37 36.59 10.79 -3.96
CA GLU A 37 37.91 10.43 -3.45
C GLU A 37 38.68 11.70 -3.09
N VAL A 38 39.27 11.72 -1.90
CA VAL A 38 40.13 12.80 -1.42
C VAL A 38 41.40 12.20 -0.84
N HIS A 39 42.52 12.87 -1.09
CA HIS A 39 43.83 12.52 -0.55
C HIS A 39 44.36 13.68 0.29
N ILE A 40 44.69 13.43 1.55
CA ILE A 40 45.18 14.44 2.50
C ILE A 40 46.37 13.84 3.29
N ASP A 41 47.58 14.25 2.92
CA ASP A 41 48.81 13.84 3.58
C ASP A 41 48.79 14.21 5.07
N GLY A 42 49.21 13.27 5.92
CA GLY A 42 49.21 13.45 7.37
C GLY A 42 47.87 13.22 8.06
N PHE A 43 46.80 12.93 7.32
CA PHE A 43 45.54 12.43 7.90
C PHE A 43 45.66 10.92 8.24
N PRO A 44 45.04 10.40 9.33
CA PRO A 44 45.18 8.97 9.71
C PRO A 44 44.76 7.98 8.61
N LEU A 45 43.81 8.39 7.78
CA LEU A 45 43.43 7.72 6.56
C LEU A 45 43.62 8.69 5.39
N GLU A 46 44.81 8.67 4.80
CA GLU A 46 45.24 9.66 3.79
C GLU A 46 44.28 9.67 2.59
N THR A 47 43.89 8.51 2.08
CA THR A 47 42.91 8.38 0.99
C THR A 47 41.56 7.91 1.50
N GLN A 48 40.52 8.69 1.27
CA GLN A 48 39.15 8.39 1.72
C GLN A 48 38.08 8.92 0.76
N TYR A 49 36.88 8.35 0.84
CA TYR A 49 35.72 8.66 0.01
C TYR A 49 34.65 9.38 0.84
N ILE A 50 34.66 10.71 0.80
CA ILE A 50 33.74 11.53 1.59
C ILE A 50 32.45 11.83 0.82
N PRO A 51 31.32 12.16 1.50
CA PRO A 51 30.13 12.66 0.83
C PRO A 51 30.43 13.91 -0.01
N VAL A 52 29.90 13.98 -1.22
CA VAL A 52 30.13 15.11 -2.16
C VAL A 52 29.73 16.45 -1.53
N GLU A 53 28.72 16.48 -0.67
CA GLU A 53 28.26 17.72 -0.02
C GLU A 53 29.34 18.33 0.90
N MET A 54 30.28 17.53 1.41
CA MET A 54 31.38 18.04 2.21
C MET A 54 32.32 18.94 1.42
N LEU A 55 32.38 18.79 0.09
CA LEU A 55 33.16 19.69 -0.77
C LEU A 55 32.65 21.13 -0.73
N SER A 56 31.45 21.39 -0.23
CA SER A 56 30.95 22.76 -0.06
C SER A 56 31.52 23.48 1.18
N ILE A 57 32.09 22.73 2.14
CA ILE A 57 32.52 23.23 3.43
C ILE A 57 33.89 23.93 3.28
N PRO A 58 34.07 25.19 3.74
CA PRO A 58 35.31 25.94 3.56
C PRO A 58 36.56 25.21 4.06
N LEU A 59 36.52 24.64 5.27
CA LEU A 59 37.65 23.89 5.84
C LEU A 59 38.03 22.68 4.97
N VAL A 60 37.03 21.92 4.48
CA VAL A 60 37.26 20.74 3.65
C VAL A 60 37.86 21.14 2.30
N LYS A 61 37.37 22.21 1.69
CA LYS A 61 37.93 22.75 0.44
C LYS A 61 39.41 23.11 0.59
N LEU A 62 39.75 23.86 1.64
CA LEU A 62 41.12 24.30 1.90
C LEU A 62 42.06 23.11 2.16
N LEU A 63 41.63 22.15 2.99
CA LEU A 63 42.42 20.94 3.25
C LEU A 63 42.68 20.14 1.97
N ILE A 64 41.66 20.00 1.11
CA ILE A 64 41.81 19.29 -0.17
C ILE A 64 42.71 20.07 -1.13
N SER A 65 42.62 21.40 -1.19
CA SER A 65 43.49 22.20 -2.07
C SER A 65 44.95 22.18 -1.65
N CYS A 66 45.23 22.18 -0.34
CA CYS A 66 46.59 22.01 0.17
C CYS A 66 47.13 20.59 -0.03
N GLY A 67 46.24 19.59 -0.03
CA GLY A 67 46.58 18.16 -0.13
C GLY A 67 47.33 17.61 1.09
N SER A 68 47.59 18.42 2.12
CA SER A 68 48.37 18.05 3.31
C SER A 68 47.93 18.88 4.52
N ILE A 69 47.82 18.23 5.69
CA ILE A 69 47.54 18.95 6.95
C ILE A 69 48.70 19.88 7.31
N ILE A 70 49.94 19.46 7.05
CA ILE A 70 51.12 20.27 7.35
C ILE A 70 51.08 21.56 6.52
N LYS A 71 50.88 21.44 5.21
CA LYS A 71 50.76 22.60 4.32
C LYS A 71 49.59 23.49 4.70
N PHE A 72 48.45 22.91 5.08
CA PHE A 72 47.31 23.69 5.57
C PHE A 72 47.66 24.50 6.82
N LEU A 73 48.38 23.92 7.79
CA LEU A 73 48.82 24.63 8.99
C LEU A 73 49.83 25.73 8.67
N THR A 74 50.85 25.44 7.86
CA THR A 74 51.98 26.35 7.63
C THR A 74 51.71 27.41 6.55
N GLU A 75 50.98 27.07 5.48
CA GLU A 75 50.79 27.93 4.31
C GLU A 75 49.44 28.67 4.33
N GLU A 76 48.37 28.07 4.87
CA GLU A 76 47.04 28.71 4.92
C GLU A 76 46.73 29.37 6.27
N LEU A 77 47.11 28.72 7.38
CA LEU A 77 46.88 29.26 8.73
C LEU A 77 48.08 30.04 9.30
N GLU A 78 49.23 30.00 8.62
CA GLU A 78 50.48 30.66 9.03
C GLU A 78 50.91 30.30 10.48
N VAL A 79 50.63 29.06 10.92
CA VAL A 79 51.03 28.54 12.23
C VAL A 79 52.17 27.54 12.10
N GLU A 80 53.07 27.53 13.09
CA GLU A 80 54.10 26.49 13.17
C GLU A 80 53.46 25.12 13.36
N TYR A 81 54.04 24.11 12.72
CA TYR A 81 53.57 22.74 12.85
C TYR A 81 53.70 22.25 14.30
N SER A 82 52.59 21.74 14.85
CA SER A 82 52.58 20.96 16.08
C SER A 82 51.69 19.72 15.91
N GLU A 83 52.03 18.61 16.57
CA GLU A 83 51.16 17.42 16.59
C GLU A 83 49.79 17.74 17.21
N GLU A 84 49.74 18.65 18.17
CA GLU A 84 48.48 19.06 18.81
C GLU A 84 47.54 19.73 17.80
N ASP A 85 48.06 20.65 16.98
CA ASP A 85 47.25 21.35 15.98
C ASP A 85 46.86 20.43 14.82
N ARG A 86 47.74 19.51 14.43
CA ARG A 86 47.40 18.43 13.51
C ARG A 86 46.21 17.61 14.01
N LEU A 87 46.21 17.21 15.28
CA LEU A 87 45.09 16.47 15.89
C LEU A 87 43.80 17.30 15.95
N LYS A 88 43.88 18.61 16.21
CA LYS A 88 42.71 19.51 16.17
C LYS A 88 42.09 19.59 14.77
N VAL A 89 42.92 19.68 13.72
CA VAL A 89 42.45 19.67 12.32
C VAL A 89 41.77 18.34 11.99
N ILE A 90 42.36 17.22 12.40
CA ILE A 90 41.77 15.88 12.22
C ILE A 90 40.42 15.79 12.95
N GLU A 91 40.34 16.21 14.22
CA GLU A 91 39.09 16.18 14.99
C GLU A 91 38.01 17.03 14.33
N GLN A 92 38.34 18.23 13.86
CA GLN A 92 37.42 19.09 13.14
C GLN A 92 36.87 18.41 11.88
N PHE A 93 37.75 17.82 11.07
CA PHE A 93 37.37 17.11 9.86
C PHE A 93 36.48 15.90 10.18
N VAL A 94 36.83 15.08 11.18
CA VAL A 94 36.05 13.92 11.61
C VAL A 94 34.66 14.33 12.09
N ARG A 95 34.55 15.37 12.93
CA ARG A 95 33.26 15.90 13.40
C ARG A 95 32.40 16.42 12.25
N LEU A 96 33.00 17.10 11.27
CA LEU A 96 32.30 17.51 10.06
C LEU A 96 31.81 16.28 9.29
N ARG A 97 32.66 15.28 9.04
CA ARG A 97 32.24 14.05 8.35
C ARG A 97 31.10 13.35 9.06
N CYS A 98 31.15 13.21 10.39
CA CYS A 98 30.06 12.65 11.17
C CYS A 98 28.72 13.37 11.00
N ARG A 99 28.71 14.66 10.63
CA ARG A 99 27.48 15.42 10.35
C ARG A 99 26.90 15.17 8.96
N TYR A 100 27.69 14.68 8.01
CA TYR A 100 27.25 14.43 6.63
C TYR A 100 27.19 12.94 6.28
N ASP A 101 27.81 12.09 7.09
CA ASP A 101 28.01 10.68 6.82
C ASP A 101 27.56 9.82 8.01
N PHE A 102 26.28 9.43 8.00
CA PHE A 102 25.69 8.60 9.05
C PHE A 102 26.44 7.27 9.22
N ALA A 103 26.82 6.61 8.11
CA ALA A 103 27.50 5.33 8.13
C ALA A 103 28.88 5.44 8.81
N PHE A 104 29.63 6.51 8.52
CA PHE A 104 30.91 6.79 9.17
C PHE A 104 30.74 7.09 10.67
N TRP A 105 29.78 7.95 11.04
CA TRP A 105 29.47 8.25 12.44
C TRP A 105 29.12 6.99 13.25
N ALA A 106 28.25 6.14 12.67
CA ALA A 106 27.85 4.89 13.28
C ALA A 106 29.05 3.95 13.48
N ALA A 107 29.85 3.76 12.44
CA ALA A 107 30.98 2.85 12.46
C ALA A 107 32.14 3.32 13.35
N LEU A 108 32.17 4.59 13.74
CA LEU A 108 33.24 5.16 14.58
C LEU A 108 32.85 5.28 16.07
N TYR A 109 31.57 5.55 16.37
CA TYR A 109 31.16 5.93 17.72
C TYR A 109 29.98 5.15 18.31
N VAL A 110 29.27 4.35 17.51
CA VAL A 110 28.02 3.73 17.96
C VAL A 110 28.23 2.25 18.23
N TYR A 111 28.18 1.87 19.50
CA TYR A 111 28.24 0.47 19.93
C TYR A 111 26.85 -0.14 20.01
N ILE A 112 26.73 -1.36 19.49
CA ILE A 112 25.55 -2.21 19.59
C ILE A 112 25.93 -3.61 20.06
N LYS A 113 24.95 -4.37 20.54
CA LYS A 113 25.15 -5.77 20.88
C LYS A 113 25.46 -6.58 19.62
N ASN A 114 26.48 -7.45 19.69
CA ASN A 114 26.76 -8.36 18.59
C ASN A 114 25.68 -9.45 18.48
N LYS A 115 25.15 -9.64 17.26
CA LYS A 115 24.14 -10.66 16.98
C LYS A 115 24.80 -12.03 17.03
N GLY A 116 24.22 -12.96 17.79
CA GLY A 116 24.80 -14.30 18.03
C GLY A 116 25.69 -14.39 19.27
N GLY A 117 25.92 -13.28 19.99
CA GLY A 117 26.69 -13.25 21.24
C GLY A 117 28.09 -12.63 21.09
N GLY A 118 28.79 -12.49 22.21
CA GLY A 118 30.09 -11.82 22.30
C GLY A 118 30.00 -10.37 22.79
N ASP A 119 31.13 -9.66 22.70
CA ASP A 119 31.25 -8.26 23.13
C ASP A 119 30.46 -7.31 22.21
N ASP A 120 30.16 -6.12 22.72
CA ASP A 120 29.53 -5.06 21.93
C ASP A 120 30.46 -4.61 20.79
N VAL A 121 29.88 -4.35 19.61
CA VAL A 121 30.60 -4.01 18.38
C VAL A 121 30.16 -2.67 17.81
N LEU A 122 31.03 -2.03 17.03
CA LEU A 122 30.69 -0.81 16.30
C LEU A 122 29.66 -1.10 15.20
N PHE A 123 28.64 -0.25 15.12
CA PHE A 123 27.53 -0.44 14.20
C PHE A 123 27.96 -0.19 12.76
N ARG A 124 27.98 -1.26 11.97
CA ARG A 124 28.20 -1.22 10.52
C ARG A 124 26.93 -1.68 9.82
N LEU A 125 26.46 -0.87 8.88
CA LEU A 125 25.20 -1.10 8.19
C LEU A 125 25.27 -2.36 7.32
N THR A 126 24.28 -3.23 7.44
CA THR A 126 24.03 -4.32 6.49
C THR A 126 23.34 -3.79 5.23
N ARG A 127 23.25 -4.58 4.14
CA ARG A 127 22.55 -4.20 2.89
C ARG A 127 21.13 -3.67 3.10
N PRO A 128 20.21 -4.35 3.83
CA PRO A 128 18.86 -3.82 4.03
C PRO A 128 18.87 -2.51 4.86
N GLN A 129 19.82 -2.36 5.79
CA GLN A 129 19.99 -1.13 6.56
C GLN A 129 20.53 0.02 5.71
N ARG A 130 21.43 -0.25 4.76
CA ARG A 130 21.91 0.72 3.76
C ARG A 130 20.74 1.24 2.92
N LYS A 131 19.92 0.34 2.37
CA LYS A 131 18.69 0.67 1.60
C LYS A 131 17.73 1.54 2.42
N PHE A 132 17.59 1.28 3.72
CA PHE A 132 16.74 2.08 4.59
C PHE A 132 17.32 3.48 4.85
N VAL A 133 18.60 3.56 5.22
CA VAL A 133 19.28 4.84 5.47
C VAL A 133 19.33 5.70 4.20
N GLU A 134 19.52 5.11 3.02
CA GLU A 134 19.42 5.82 1.72
C GLU A 134 18.09 6.54 1.56
N ARG A 135 16.99 5.88 1.92
CA ARG A 135 15.66 6.48 1.87
C ARG A 135 15.51 7.64 2.86
N LEU A 136 16.01 7.46 4.09
CA LEU A 136 16.01 8.51 5.12
C LEU A 136 16.85 9.72 4.70
N GLU A 137 18.05 9.50 4.18
CA GLU A 137 18.96 10.54 3.70
C GLU A 137 18.39 11.28 2.49
N LYS A 138 17.72 10.59 1.55
CA LYS A 138 17.05 11.23 0.43
C LYS A 138 16.05 12.29 0.90
N LEU A 139 15.21 11.96 1.89
CA LEU A 139 14.23 12.89 2.47
C LEU A 139 14.91 14.02 3.27
N ARG A 140 15.91 13.69 4.10
CA ARG A 140 16.64 14.68 4.90
C ARG A 140 17.37 15.69 4.01
N LYS A 141 18.09 15.22 2.98
CA LYS A 141 18.86 16.06 2.04
C LYS A 141 17.94 16.90 1.15
N ALA A 142 16.74 16.40 0.83
CA ALA A 142 15.69 17.19 0.17
C ALA A 142 15.00 18.22 1.09
N ASN A 143 15.45 18.36 2.34
CA ASN A 143 14.86 19.25 3.34
C ASN A 143 13.36 18.97 3.56
N LYS A 144 12.97 17.69 3.52
CA LYS A 144 11.59 17.23 3.77
C LYS A 144 11.48 16.58 5.16
N PRO A 145 10.29 16.56 5.78
CA PRO A 145 10.03 15.68 6.90
C PRO A 145 10.22 14.21 6.48
N ILE A 146 10.69 13.36 7.39
CA ILE A 146 10.82 11.93 7.15
C ILE A 146 9.53 11.24 7.61
N ARG A 147 8.81 10.58 6.70
CA ARG A 147 7.57 9.85 6.98
C ARG A 147 7.63 8.53 6.22
N ILE A 148 7.90 7.42 6.91
CA ILE A 148 8.07 6.10 6.28
C ILE A 148 7.12 5.08 6.90
N VAL A 149 6.43 4.31 6.06
CA VAL A 149 5.82 3.03 6.45
C VAL A 149 6.73 1.91 5.94
N LEU A 150 7.46 1.29 6.87
CA LEU A 150 8.43 0.24 6.63
C LEU A 150 7.79 -1.13 6.87
N LEU A 151 7.36 -1.78 5.79
CA LEU A 151 7.01 -3.20 5.80
C LEU A 151 8.29 -4.03 5.62
N LYS A 152 8.48 -5.06 6.43
CA LYS A 152 9.72 -5.83 6.40
C LYS A 152 9.58 -7.31 6.76
N ALA A 153 10.51 -8.12 6.26
CA ALA A 153 10.82 -9.43 6.83
C ALA A 153 11.47 -9.32 8.23
N ARG A 154 11.45 -10.39 9.03
CA ARG A 154 12.03 -10.36 10.39
C ARG A 154 13.57 -10.24 10.41
N GLN A 155 14.07 -9.83 11.57
CA GLN A 155 15.46 -9.97 12.04
C GLN A 155 16.63 -9.37 11.23
N TRP A 156 16.49 -8.20 10.61
CA TRP A 156 17.62 -7.47 10.01
C TRP A 156 18.03 -6.17 10.72
N GLY A 157 17.38 -5.81 11.84
CA GLY A 157 17.76 -4.63 12.64
C GLY A 157 17.18 -3.29 12.17
N GLY A 158 16.00 -3.30 11.53
CA GLY A 158 15.29 -2.09 11.12
C GLY A 158 15.00 -1.13 12.29
N SER A 159 14.50 -1.66 13.42
CA SER A 159 14.22 -0.88 14.64
C SER A 159 15.49 -0.23 15.22
N THR A 160 16.60 -0.97 15.24
CA THR A 160 17.93 -0.45 15.62
C THR A 160 18.35 0.71 14.73
N THR A 161 18.23 0.54 13.42
CA THR A 161 18.59 1.56 12.43
C THR A 161 17.73 2.82 12.59
N SER A 162 16.41 2.68 12.78
CA SER A 162 15.49 3.80 13.05
C SER A 162 15.93 4.62 14.25
N GLN A 163 16.22 3.96 15.38
CA GLN A 163 16.63 4.65 16.60
C GLN A 163 18.00 5.31 16.49
N LEU A 164 18.98 4.64 15.89
CA LEU A 164 20.31 5.20 15.72
C LEU A 164 20.30 6.40 14.78
N TYR A 165 19.44 6.38 13.75
CA TYR A 165 19.24 7.54 12.90
C TYR A 165 18.56 8.69 13.66
N MET A 166 17.54 8.43 14.48
CA MET A 166 16.94 9.44 15.36
C MET A 166 17.98 10.00 16.35
N ALA A 167 18.80 9.15 16.95
CA ALA A 167 19.89 9.54 17.83
C ALA A 167 20.89 10.44 17.10
N TRP A 168 21.28 10.11 15.87
CA TRP A 168 22.15 10.96 15.05
C TRP A 168 21.55 12.36 14.84
N LEU A 169 20.25 12.46 14.58
CA LEU A 169 19.57 13.76 14.47
C LEU A 169 19.61 14.55 15.78
N GLN A 170 19.39 13.89 16.93
CA GLN A 170 19.41 14.51 18.26
C GLN A 170 20.83 14.93 18.72
N LEU A 171 21.81 14.04 18.51
CA LEU A 171 23.16 14.19 19.03
C LEU A 171 24.01 15.09 18.13
N ILE A 172 23.86 15.00 16.80
CA ILE A 172 24.71 15.72 15.84
C ILE A 172 24.00 16.91 15.20
N HIS A 173 22.76 16.76 14.74
CA HIS A 173 22.14 17.78 13.87
C HIS A 173 21.45 18.92 14.63
N LYS A 174 20.60 18.61 15.61
CA LYS A 174 19.71 19.59 16.25
C LYS A 174 19.56 19.31 17.75
N VAL A 175 19.71 20.36 18.53
CA VAL A 175 19.42 20.39 19.97
C VAL A 175 17.90 20.43 20.16
N GLY A 176 17.38 19.78 21.20
CA GLY A 176 15.97 19.90 21.58
C GLY A 176 15.00 18.96 20.87
N LEU A 177 15.46 18.11 19.95
CA LEU A 177 14.58 17.15 19.28
C LEU A 177 14.16 16.04 20.25
N ASN A 178 12.90 15.98 20.67
CA ASN A 178 12.43 14.91 21.55
C ASN A 178 11.95 13.71 20.73
N SER A 179 12.24 12.50 21.21
CA SER A 179 11.82 11.25 20.60
C SER A 179 10.81 10.46 21.45
N LEU A 180 9.95 9.70 20.77
CA LEU A 180 9.02 8.75 21.36
C LEU A 180 9.17 7.38 20.69
N ILE A 181 9.30 6.35 21.50
CA ILE A 181 9.36 4.95 21.09
C ILE A 181 8.09 4.27 21.58
N ILE A 182 7.34 3.64 20.69
CA ILE A 182 6.17 2.82 21.03
C ILE A 182 6.33 1.45 20.39
N ALA A 183 6.37 0.39 21.18
CA ALA A 183 6.20 -0.99 20.69
C ALA A 183 4.84 -1.56 21.12
N HIS A 184 4.54 -2.78 20.67
CA HIS A 184 3.31 -3.48 21.02
C HIS A 184 3.16 -3.62 22.55
N GLN A 185 4.23 -4.03 23.23
CA GLN A 185 4.29 -4.26 24.68
C GLN A 185 5.46 -3.51 25.33
N GLY A 186 5.46 -3.46 26.68
CA GLY A 186 6.53 -2.85 27.48
C GLY A 186 7.90 -3.43 27.17
N ALA A 187 8.03 -4.76 27.22
CA ALA A 187 9.30 -5.46 26.99
C ALA A 187 9.96 -5.09 25.65
N GLY A 188 9.20 -5.05 24.54
CA GLY A 188 9.74 -4.65 23.25
C GLY A 188 10.21 -3.19 23.22
N SER A 189 9.53 -2.30 23.95
CA SER A 189 9.94 -0.90 24.05
C SER A 189 11.21 -0.75 24.91
N ASP A 190 11.33 -1.56 25.96
CA ASP A 190 12.49 -1.63 26.85
C ASP A 190 13.71 -2.21 26.13
N GLU A 191 13.55 -3.22 25.26
CA GLU A 191 14.65 -3.75 24.44
C GLU A 191 15.22 -2.71 23.47
N ILE A 192 14.35 -1.94 22.81
CA ILE A 192 14.77 -0.85 21.92
C ILE A 192 15.50 0.24 22.72
N LYS A 193 15.03 0.53 23.95
CA LYS A 193 15.68 1.48 24.85
C LYS A 193 17.02 0.98 25.38
N ASP A 194 17.16 -0.29 25.75
CA ASP A 194 18.44 -0.88 26.20
C ASP A 194 19.54 -0.69 25.14
N MET A 195 19.18 -0.82 23.86
CA MET A 195 20.09 -0.53 22.76
C MET A 195 20.53 0.94 22.73
N PHE A 196 19.63 1.90 22.97
CA PHE A 196 20.01 3.31 23.09
C PHE A 196 20.88 3.58 24.32
N ASP A 197 20.53 2.98 25.48
CA ASP A 197 21.27 3.13 26.73
C ASP A 197 22.71 2.63 26.59
N ARG A 198 22.91 1.49 25.91
CA ARG A 198 24.23 0.96 25.55
C ARG A 198 25.01 1.94 24.66
N MET A 199 24.39 2.40 23.58
CA MET A 199 25.00 3.34 22.64
C MET A 199 25.45 4.62 23.36
N ILE A 200 24.54 5.28 24.09
CA ILE A 200 24.85 6.55 24.74
C ILE A 200 25.88 6.39 25.86
N LYS A 201 25.92 5.24 26.54
CA LYS A 201 26.93 4.93 27.56
C LYS A 201 28.33 4.81 26.96
N ALA A 202 28.47 4.23 25.76
CA ALA A 202 29.74 4.16 25.05
C ALA A 202 30.11 5.46 24.29
N TYR A 203 29.11 6.28 23.94
CA TYR A 203 29.30 7.45 23.09
C TYR A 203 30.25 8.50 23.71
N PRO A 204 31.26 9.02 23.00
CA PRO A 204 32.19 9.98 23.59
C PRO A 204 31.49 11.26 24.03
N ILE A 205 31.74 11.69 25.27
CA ILE A 205 31.08 12.88 25.82
C ILE A 205 31.46 14.15 25.06
N THR A 206 32.70 14.20 24.56
CA THR A 206 33.23 15.28 23.73
C THR A 206 32.38 15.55 22.48
N MET A 207 31.73 14.52 21.93
CA MET A 207 30.88 14.62 20.74
C MET A 207 29.50 15.22 21.03
N LEU A 208 29.11 15.35 22.30
CA LEU A 208 27.85 16.00 22.69
C LEU A 208 27.98 17.53 22.76
N TYR A 209 29.22 18.03 22.79
CA TYR A 209 29.58 19.43 22.88
C TYR A 209 30.13 19.96 21.56
N LYS A 210 30.09 21.30 21.38
CA LYS A 210 30.81 21.93 20.27
C LYS A 210 32.31 21.81 20.50
N LEU A 211 33.08 21.83 19.42
CA LEU A 211 34.54 21.84 19.52
C LEU A 211 35.00 23.07 20.33
N GLY A 212 35.88 22.84 21.31
CA GLY A 212 36.42 23.88 22.19
C GLY A 212 35.48 24.33 23.32
N GLU A 213 34.25 23.79 23.38
CA GLU A 213 33.34 24.04 24.50
C GLU A 213 33.82 23.29 25.75
N THR A 214 33.78 23.93 26.90
CA THR A 214 34.17 23.31 28.17
C THR A 214 33.10 22.33 28.63
N TYR A 215 33.51 21.13 29.04
CA TYR A 215 32.61 20.09 29.55
C TYR A 215 33.26 19.35 30.73
N ASN A 216 32.45 18.62 31.50
CA ASN A 216 32.92 17.73 32.54
C ASN A 216 32.97 16.30 32.01
N GLU A 217 34.12 15.61 32.09
CA GLU A 217 34.27 14.23 31.60
C GLU A 217 33.39 13.21 32.33
N ASN A 218 33.02 13.48 33.57
CA ASN A 218 32.31 12.55 34.45
C ASN A 218 30.81 12.82 34.57
N GLU A 219 30.27 13.80 33.84
CA GLU A 219 28.83 14.06 33.91
C GLU A 219 28.01 12.95 33.23
N SER A 220 26.77 12.76 33.69
CA SER A 220 25.91 11.76 33.07
C SER A 220 25.43 12.21 31.69
N LYS A 221 25.56 11.31 30.71
CA LYS A 221 25.03 11.50 29.35
C LYS A 221 23.53 11.20 29.26
N LEU A 222 22.96 10.52 30.25
CA LEU A 222 21.54 10.17 30.28
C LEU A 222 20.99 10.27 31.70
N VAL A 223 19.89 11.00 31.87
CA VAL A 223 19.24 11.19 33.17
C VAL A 223 17.74 10.91 33.07
N GLY A 224 17.19 10.25 34.09
CA GLY A 224 15.73 10.06 34.20
C GLY A 224 15.02 11.39 34.47
N VAL A 225 13.81 11.54 33.93
CA VAL A 225 12.97 12.74 34.11
C VAL A 225 11.60 12.34 34.65
N GLY A 226 11.20 12.97 35.75
CA GLY A 226 9.93 12.69 36.42
C GLY A 226 9.91 11.35 37.17
N HIS A 227 8.72 10.95 37.63
CA HIS A 227 8.56 9.79 38.52
C HIS A 227 8.18 8.49 37.78
N SER A 228 7.88 8.55 36.48
CA SER A 228 7.36 7.39 35.74
C SER A 228 8.44 6.40 35.28
N GLY A 229 9.72 6.79 35.32
CA GLY A 229 10.84 6.00 34.78
C GLY A 229 10.86 5.87 33.25
N SER A 230 9.88 6.44 32.54
CA SER A 230 9.69 6.25 31.09
C SER A 230 10.28 7.37 30.24
N ILE A 231 10.79 8.43 30.87
CA ILE A 231 11.35 9.60 30.20
C ILE A 231 12.80 9.75 30.61
N HIS A 232 13.66 9.84 29.62
CA HIS A 232 15.08 10.08 29.78
C HIS A 232 15.45 11.35 29.04
N ARG A 233 16.51 12.02 29.46
CA ARG A 233 17.04 13.22 28.82
C ARG A 233 18.53 13.05 28.61
N VAL A 234 19.02 13.53 27.46
CA VAL A 234 20.44 13.79 27.22
C VAL A 234 20.66 15.29 27.48
N PRO A 235 21.16 15.69 28.66
CA PRO A 235 21.20 17.09 29.07
C PRO A 235 21.95 17.99 28.09
N GLN A 236 23.09 17.50 27.58
CA GLN A 236 24.00 18.19 26.68
C GLN A 236 23.34 18.60 25.35
N ARG A 237 22.29 17.86 24.96
CA ARG A 237 21.54 18.08 23.71
C ARG A 237 20.12 18.56 23.95
N ASN A 238 19.74 18.76 25.22
CA ASN A 238 18.39 19.12 25.66
C ASN A 238 17.27 18.30 24.99
N CYS A 239 17.54 17.04 24.62
CA CYS A 239 16.54 16.17 24.03
C CYS A 239 16.02 15.17 25.06
N LYS A 240 14.75 14.78 24.92
CA LYS A 240 14.13 13.71 25.68
C LYS A 240 13.92 12.48 24.83
N ILE A 241 14.03 11.31 25.44
CA ILE A 241 13.65 10.00 24.89
C ILE A 241 12.55 9.47 25.79
N LYS A 242 11.35 9.32 25.25
CA LYS A 242 10.21 8.77 25.97
C LYS A 242 9.84 7.41 25.42
N ILE A 243 9.47 6.51 26.33
CA ILE A 243 9.05 5.15 26.05
C ILE A 243 7.56 5.06 26.35
N GLY A 244 6.80 4.49 25.43
CA GLY A 244 5.38 4.19 25.58
C GLY A 244 5.05 2.82 25.01
N THR A 245 3.82 2.36 25.22
CA THR A 245 3.36 1.08 24.69
C THR A 245 1.98 1.23 24.06
N ALA A 246 1.69 0.40 23.06
CA ALA A 246 0.36 0.36 22.47
C ALA A 246 -0.71 -0.09 23.48
N GLU A 247 -0.36 -0.94 24.44
CA GLU A 247 -1.27 -1.36 25.53
C GLU A 247 -1.66 -0.22 26.49
N ARG A 248 -0.84 0.85 26.60
CA ARG A 248 -1.09 1.98 27.52
C ARG A 248 -1.05 3.33 26.79
N PRO A 249 -2.03 3.65 25.93
CA PRO A 249 -1.94 4.79 25.00
C PRO A 249 -1.85 6.17 25.67
N ASP A 250 -2.39 6.33 26.88
CA ASP A 250 -2.38 7.63 27.56
C ASP A 250 -0.96 8.05 27.95
N SER A 251 -0.06 7.08 28.15
CA SER A 251 1.36 7.35 28.37
C SER A 251 2.01 8.07 27.19
N CYS A 252 1.44 7.96 25.99
CA CYS A 252 2.01 8.51 24.76
C CYS A 252 1.55 9.93 24.46
N ARG A 253 0.51 10.46 25.14
CA ARG A 253 -0.03 11.81 24.91
C ARG A 253 0.84 12.93 25.50
N GLY A 254 0.72 14.13 24.92
CA GLY A 254 1.12 15.39 25.55
C GLY A 254 2.62 15.71 25.57
N GLY A 255 3.43 15.06 24.74
CA GLY A 255 4.84 15.41 24.56
C GLY A 255 5.08 16.26 23.31
N ASP A 256 6.01 17.19 23.39
CA ASP A 256 6.54 17.96 22.25
C ASP A 256 7.53 17.08 21.46
N TYR A 257 7.03 16.04 20.79
CA TYR A 257 7.84 15.09 20.04
C TYR A 257 8.16 15.60 18.64
N ASN A 258 9.35 15.25 18.15
CA ASN A 258 9.80 15.55 16.79
C ASN A 258 10.13 14.26 16.01
N LEU A 259 10.50 13.20 16.74
CA LEU A 259 10.97 11.94 16.20
C LEU A 259 10.16 10.79 16.83
N VAL A 260 9.38 10.05 16.04
CA VAL A 260 8.50 8.99 16.56
C VAL A 260 8.73 7.69 15.82
N HIS A 261 9.03 6.64 16.59
CA HIS A 261 9.19 5.29 16.08
C HIS A 261 8.09 4.41 16.65
N LEU A 262 7.23 3.93 15.78
CA LEU A 262 6.17 2.97 16.11
C LEU A 262 6.62 1.61 15.59
N SER A 263 6.99 0.73 16.50
CA SER A 263 7.52 -0.61 16.23
C SER A 263 6.39 -1.64 16.27
N GLU A 264 6.44 -2.59 15.34
CA GLU A 264 5.51 -3.71 15.22
C GLU A 264 4.03 -3.28 15.13
N VAL A 265 3.75 -2.21 14.39
CA VAL A 265 2.42 -1.60 14.31
C VAL A 265 1.34 -2.59 13.82
N GLY A 266 1.69 -3.55 12.96
CA GLY A 266 0.79 -4.59 12.50
C GLY A 266 0.34 -5.55 13.61
N LEU A 267 1.07 -5.64 14.72
CA LEU A 267 0.70 -6.47 15.88
C LEU A 267 -0.27 -5.76 16.84
N TRP A 268 -0.49 -4.45 16.67
CA TRP A 268 -1.28 -3.68 17.62
C TRP A 268 -2.75 -4.04 17.53
N LYS A 269 -3.29 -4.53 18.64
CA LYS A 269 -4.69 -4.97 18.75
C LYS A 269 -5.58 -3.81 19.16
N THR A 270 -6.83 -3.87 18.73
CA THR A 270 -7.88 -3.03 19.32
C THR A 270 -8.17 -3.56 20.72
N THR A 271 -8.18 -2.69 21.71
CA THR A 271 -8.59 -2.99 23.09
C THR A 271 -9.90 -2.27 23.40
N ASP A 272 -10.60 -2.68 24.46
CA ASP A 272 -11.85 -2.04 24.89
C ASP A 272 -11.62 -0.53 25.10
N GLY A 273 -12.16 0.26 24.17
CA GLY A 273 -12.11 1.72 24.17
C GLY A 273 -10.97 2.38 23.40
N LYS A 274 -9.98 1.65 22.83
CA LYS A 274 -8.88 2.27 22.05
C LYS A 274 -8.45 1.43 20.85
N LYS A 275 -8.43 2.07 19.67
CA LYS A 275 -7.93 1.47 18.43
C LYS A 275 -6.49 1.90 18.14
N PRO A 276 -5.69 1.12 17.37
CA PRO A 276 -4.34 1.52 16.98
C PRO A 276 -4.25 2.94 16.38
N GLU A 277 -5.27 3.34 15.61
CA GLU A 277 -5.40 4.68 15.02
C GLU A 277 -5.43 5.78 16.08
N ASP A 278 -6.08 5.53 17.22
CA ASP A 278 -6.18 6.50 18.32
C ASP A 278 -4.82 6.69 19.00
N ILE A 279 -4.02 5.62 19.07
CA ILE A 279 -2.66 5.62 19.64
C ILE A 279 -1.72 6.42 18.72
N VAL A 280 -1.76 6.11 17.43
CA VAL A 280 -0.96 6.80 16.40
C VAL A 280 -1.31 8.28 16.36
N ARG A 281 -2.61 8.63 16.33
CA ARG A 281 -3.08 10.02 16.39
C ARG A 281 -2.58 10.73 17.64
N SER A 282 -2.64 10.06 18.78
CA SER A 282 -2.13 10.57 20.06
C SER A 282 -0.62 10.85 20.03
N ALA A 283 0.17 9.94 19.44
CA ALA A 283 1.62 10.05 19.38
C ALA A 283 2.10 11.08 18.34
N CYS A 284 1.38 11.19 17.21
CA CYS A 284 1.88 11.87 16.01
C CYS A 284 1.25 13.24 15.73
N SER A 285 0.07 13.55 16.28
CA SER A 285 -0.70 14.76 15.92
C SER A 285 0.02 16.08 16.18
N GLY A 286 0.94 16.14 17.15
CA GLY A 286 1.72 17.35 17.46
C GLY A 286 2.96 17.54 16.58
N ILE A 287 3.33 16.57 15.74
CA ILE A 287 4.59 16.60 15.00
C ILE A 287 4.45 17.46 13.75
N LEU A 288 5.23 18.53 13.67
CA LEU A 288 5.20 19.46 12.55
C LEU A 288 5.70 18.83 11.24
N LEU A 289 5.15 19.27 10.10
CA LEU A 289 5.66 18.97 8.76
C LEU A 289 6.86 19.87 8.42
N LYS A 290 7.97 19.66 9.12
CA LYS A 290 9.22 20.43 8.96
C LYS A 290 10.43 19.50 8.81
N PRO A 291 11.53 19.99 8.21
CA PRO A 291 12.80 19.27 8.19
C PRO A 291 13.22 18.81 9.58
N TYR A 292 13.96 17.70 9.66
CA TYR A 292 14.40 17.08 10.93
C TYR A 292 13.30 16.57 11.86
N THR A 293 12.06 16.46 11.36
CA THR A 293 11.02 15.66 12.02
C THR A 293 10.93 14.29 11.35
N MET A 294 10.64 13.25 12.12
CA MET A 294 10.65 11.86 11.66
C MET A 294 9.50 11.08 12.26
N ILE A 295 8.77 10.33 11.43
CA ILE A 295 7.82 9.31 11.88
C ILE A 295 8.10 8.05 11.06
N VAL A 296 8.32 6.94 11.76
CA VAL A 296 8.50 5.62 11.14
C VAL A 296 7.49 4.67 11.76
N TYR A 297 6.62 4.12 10.90
CA TYR A 297 5.82 2.95 11.22
C TYR A 297 6.56 1.75 10.69
N GLU A 298 6.96 0.84 11.56
CA GLU A 298 7.73 -0.35 11.19
C GLU A 298 6.97 -1.59 11.64
N SER A 299 6.81 -2.58 10.76
CA SER A 299 6.21 -3.87 11.15
C SER A 299 6.54 -4.97 10.14
N THR A 300 6.43 -6.23 10.59
CA THR A 300 6.09 -7.33 9.67
C THR A 300 4.62 -7.23 9.31
N ALA A 301 4.22 -7.86 8.21
CA ALA A 301 2.81 -8.00 7.93
C ALA A 301 2.21 -9.05 8.89
N ASN A 302 1.25 -8.62 9.68
CA ASN A 302 0.47 -9.52 10.51
C ASN A 302 -0.96 -9.00 10.57
N GLY A 303 -1.93 -9.83 10.23
CA GLY A 303 -3.31 -9.44 9.95
C GLY A 303 -3.50 -8.72 8.61
N THR A 304 -4.63 -9.00 7.95
CA THR A 304 -5.10 -8.26 6.77
C THR A 304 -6.20 -7.28 7.20
N GLY A 305 -6.27 -6.12 6.54
CA GLY A 305 -7.27 -5.08 6.78
C GLY A 305 -7.01 -4.21 8.02
N ASN A 306 -5.89 -4.40 8.72
CA ASN A 306 -5.53 -3.60 9.90
C ASN A 306 -5.03 -2.19 9.55
N PHE A 307 -4.78 -1.37 10.57
CA PHE A 307 -4.26 -0.01 10.39
C PHE A 307 -2.98 0.04 9.56
N PHE A 308 -2.02 -0.83 9.87
CA PHE A 308 -0.70 -0.82 9.24
C PHE A 308 -0.79 -1.10 7.74
N GLN A 309 -1.56 -2.11 7.33
CA GLN A 309 -1.77 -2.40 5.91
C GLN A 309 -2.44 -1.22 5.20
N ARG A 310 -3.51 -0.65 5.76
CA ARG A 310 -4.22 0.48 5.11
C ARG A 310 -3.31 1.69 4.93
N GLU A 311 -2.46 1.99 5.91
CA GLU A 311 -1.50 3.08 5.81
C GLU A 311 -0.37 2.77 4.82
N TYR A 312 0.12 1.52 4.78
CA TYR A 312 1.10 1.07 3.80
C TYR A 312 0.54 1.13 2.37
N ASP A 313 -0.67 0.64 2.15
CA ASP A 313 -1.38 0.71 0.87
C ASP A 313 -1.54 2.19 0.44
N ALA A 314 -2.01 3.07 1.33
CA ALA A 314 -2.15 4.50 1.02
C ALA A 314 -0.80 5.16 0.68
N ALA A 315 0.27 4.79 1.39
CA ALA A 315 1.63 5.27 1.11
C ALA A 315 2.17 4.74 -0.24
N LYS A 316 1.83 3.50 -0.61
CA LYS A 316 2.21 2.89 -1.90
C LYS A 316 1.49 3.55 -3.08
N HIS A 317 0.21 3.89 -2.91
CA HIS A 317 -0.58 4.59 -3.93
C HIS A 317 -0.36 6.12 -3.95
N GLY A 318 0.49 6.66 -3.07
CA GLY A 318 0.82 8.09 -3.01
C GLY A 318 -0.30 8.98 -2.45
N THR A 319 -1.28 8.41 -1.75
CA THR A 319 -2.39 9.14 -1.11
C THR A 319 -2.14 9.43 0.38
N SER A 320 -1.11 8.82 0.98
CA SER A 320 -0.63 9.15 2.33
C SER A 320 0.47 10.22 2.32
N GLN A 321 0.66 10.91 3.46
CA GLN A 321 1.84 11.75 3.71
C GLN A 321 3.13 10.93 3.90
N PHE A 322 3.01 9.62 4.04
CA PHE A 322 4.13 8.69 4.21
C PHE A 322 4.57 8.08 2.88
N GLU A 323 5.87 7.77 2.74
CA GLU A 323 6.37 6.91 1.68
C GLU A 323 6.37 5.44 2.14
N ALA A 324 5.90 4.54 1.27
CA ALA A 324 6.00 3.10 1.50
C ALA A 324 7.43 2.62 1.22
N MET A 325 7.93 1.75 2.08
CA MET A 325 9.19 1.04 1.88
C MET A 325 9.03 -0.44 2.25
N PHE A 326 9.50 -1.31 1.38
CA PHE A 326 9.52 -2.75 1.59
C PHE A 326 10.96 -3.29 1.61
N VAL A 327 11.22 -4.21 2.55
CA VAL A 327 12.45 -5.00 2.64
C VAL A 327 12.06 -6.48 2.63
N SER A 328 12.36 -7.18 1.53
CA SER A 328 12.07 -8.60 1.38
C SER A 328 13.04 -9.44 2.20
N TRP A 329 12.76 -10.74 2.34
CA TRP A 329 13.69 -11.64 2.99
C TRP A 329 14.99 -11.81 2.19
N PHE A 330 14.94 -11.87 0.86
CA PHE A 330 16.14 -12.02 0.02
C PHE A 330 16.94 -10.71 -0.15
N ASP A 331 16.46 -9.59 0.37
CA ASP A 331 17.29 -8.40 0.56
C ASP A 331 18.35 -8.60 1.67
N ILE A 332 18.12 -9.55 2.58
CA ILE A 332 18.88 -9.77 3.82
C ILE A 332 19.89 -10.91 3.61
N GLU A 333 21.18 -10.59 3.74
CA GLU A 333 22.29 -11.47 3.36
C GLU A 333 22.35 -12.77 4.19
N GLN A 334 21.76 -12.76 5.38
CA GLN A 334 21.71 -13.94 6.27
C GLN A 334 20.74 -15.03 5.77
N TYR A 335 19.81 -14.70 4.88
CA TYR A 335 18.82 -15.62 4.33
C TYR A 335 19.28 -16.14 2.97
N SER A 336 20.46 -16.76 2.98
CA SER A 336 21.10 -17.37 1.82
C SER A 336 21.86 -18.62 2.26
N LEU A 337 21.85 -19.65 1.42
CA LEU A 337 22.49 -20.93 1.69
C LEU A 337 23.39 -21.28 0.51
N SER A 338 24.70 -21.28 0.75
CA SER A 338 25.70 -21.66 -0.25
C SER A 338 25.53 -23.10 -0.69
N PHE A 339 25.82 -23.36 -1.96
CA PHE A 339 25.95 -24.70 -2.51
C PHE A 339 27.30 -25.31 -2.12
N GLU A 340 27.41 -26.64 -2.08
CA GLU A 340 28.66 -27.32 -1.76
C GLU A 340 29.73 -27.06 -2.82
N ASN A 341 29.31 -26.94 -4.08
CA ASN A 341 30.18 -26.68 -5.23
C ASN A 341 29.40 -26.07 -6.41
N GLU A 342 30.13 -25.62 -7.44
CA GLU A 342 29.55 -25.02 -8.64
C GLU A 342 28.72 -26.00 -9.49
N GLU A 343 28.98 -27.32 -9.40
CA GLU A 343 28.20 -28.32 -10.12
C GLU A 343 26.79 -28.43 -9.54
N GLU A 344 26.65 -28.48 -8.22
CA GLU A 344 25.36 -28.48 -7.53
C GLU A 344 24.55 -27.20 -7.83
N LYS A 345 25.22 -26.03 -7.82
CA LYS A 345 24.60 -24.76 -8.20
C LYS A 345 24.10 -24.78 -9.65
N ALA A 346 24.89 -25.34 -10.57
CA ALA A 346 24.50 -25.48 -11.97
C ALA A 346 23.31 -26.43 -12.13
N ASP A 347 23.30 -27.56 -11.43
CA ASP A 347 22.19 -28.52 -11.42
C ASP A 347 20.91 -27.89 -10.87
N PHE A 348 21.01 -27.09 -9.81
CA PHE A 348 19.89 -26.34 -9.25
C PHE A 348 19.34 -25.33 -10.27
N ALA A 349 20.20 -24.60 -10.98
CA ALA A 349 19.78 -23.69 -12.05
C ALA A 349 19.07 -24.43 -13.22
N VAL A 350 19.57 -25.61 -13.61
CA VAL A 350 18.92 -26.48 -14.60
C VAL A 350 17.53 -26.90 -14.13
N TRP A 351 17.42 -27.36 -12.87
CA TRP A 351 16.17 -27.78 -12.27
C TRP A 351 15.15 -26.64 -12.23
N LEU A 352 15.57 -25.46 -11.78
CA LEU A 352 14.75 -24.27 -11.67
C LEU A 352 14.19 -23.86 -13.05
N TRP A 353 15.04 -23.79 -14.08
CA TRP A 353 14.62 -23.47 -15.45
C TRP A 353 13.63 -24.48 -16.04
N LYS A 354 13.88 -25.79 -15.83
CA LYS A 354 12.99 -26.87 -16.30
C LYS A 354 11.61 -26.79 -15.65
N ASN A 355 11.53 -26.37 -14.38
CA ASN A 355 10.30 -26.34 -13.59
C ASN A 355 9.61 -24.96 -13.52
N ARG A 356 10.10 -23.95 -14.24
CA ARG A 356 9.56 -22.56 -14.18
C ARG A 356 8.06 -22.41 -14.47
N ASN A 357 7.45 -23.34 -15.19
CA ASN A 357 6.01 -23.34 -15.49
C ASN A 357 5.27 -24.47 -14.73
N ASN A 358 5.95 -25.18 -13.84
CA ASN A 358 5.40 -26.32 -13.13
C ASN A 358 4.66 -25.84 -11.88
N SER A 359 3.33 -25.97 -11.88
CA SER A 359 2.45 -25.68 -10.74
C SER A 359 2.28 -26.86 -9.78
N ASN A 360 2.87 -28.02 -10.07
CA ASN A 360 2.77 -29.18 -9.21
C ASN A 360 3.58 -28.96 -7.92
N ILE A 361 3.01 -29.38 -6.79
CA ILE A 361 3.58 -29.28 -5.46
C ILE A 361 3.73 -30.71 -4.93
N LEU A 362 4.97 -31.14 -4.68
CA LEU A 362 5.27 -32.50 -4.22
C LEU A 362 4.81 -32.76 -2.78
N SER A 363 4.72 -31.71 -1.96
CA SER A 363 4.24 -31.77 -0.58
C SER A 363 3.77 -30.40 -0.10
N THR A 364 2.90 -30.34 0.90
CA THR A 364 2.47 -29.07 1.53
C THR A 364 3.62 -28.27 2.16
N ARG A 365 4.80 -28.89 2.30
CA ARG A 365 6.03 -28.30 2.82
C ARG A 365 6.95 -27.74 1.72
N ALA A 366 6.56 -27.84 0.45
CA ALA A 366 7.31 -27.34 -0.69
C ALA A 366 6.52 -26.28 -1.46
N GLU A 367 7.23 -25.49 -2.27
CA GLU A 367 6.61 -24.62 -3.26
C GLU A 367 6.76 -25.18 -4.67
N SER A 368 5.86 -24.74 -5.55
CA SER A 368 5.92 -25.11 -6.97
C SER A 368 7.15 -24.50 -7.65
N GLY A 369 7.64 -25.14 -8.72
CA GLY A 369 8.73 -24.58 -9.52
C GLY A 369 8.38 -23.24 -10.15
N LYS A 370 7.10 -23.01 -10.45
CA LYS A 370 6.58 -21.71 -10.90
C LYS A 370 6.79 -20.61 -9.86
N TYR A 371 6.52 -20.89 -8.59
CA TYR A 371 6.73 -19.93 -7.51
C TYR A 371 8.23 -19.63 -7.30
N LEU A 372 9.08 -20.65 -7.28
CA LEU A 372 10.53 -20.45 -7.13
C LEU A 372 11.13 -19.68 -8.30
N TRP A 373 10.62 -19.89 -9.52
CA TRP A 373 10.99 -19.08 -10.68
C TRP A 373 10.55 -17.63 -10.54
N TRP A 374 9.34 -17.38 -9.99
CA TRP A 374 8.90 -16.02 -9.70
C TRP A 374 9.83 -15.33 -8.69
N LEU A 375 10.31 -16.00 -7.63
CA LEU A 375 11.32 -15.44 -6.72
C LEU A 375 12.61 -15.03 -7.46
N TRP A 376 13.04 -15.86 -8.41
CA TRP A 376 14.17 -15.55 -9.28
C TRP A 376 13.90 -14.29 -10.12
N GLU A 377 12.70 -14.15 -10.68
CA GLU A 377 12.30 -12.95 -11.42
C GLU A 377 12.22 -11.69 -10.53
N GLN A 378 11.86 -11.85 -9.25
CA GLN A 378 11.88 -10.76 -8.25
C GLN A 378 13.29 -10.32 -7.83
N GLY A 379 14.34 -11.06 -8.19
CA GLY A 379 15.73 -10.69 -7.91
C GLY A 379 16.45 -11.55 -6.86
N ALA A 380 15.83 -12.63 -6.37
CA ALA A 380 16.51 -13.54 -5.44
C ALA A 380 17.71 -14.25 -6.13
N THR A 381 18.79 -14.47 -5.39
CA THR A 381 19.91 -15.32 -5.85
C THR A 381 19.52 -16.80 -5.77
N LEU A 382 20.26 -17.67 -6.46
CA LEU A 382 20.11 -19.13 -6.34
C LEU A 382 20.35 -19.58 -4.90
N GLU A 383 21.31 -18.97 -4.21
CA GLU A 383 21.63 -19.23 -2.80
C GLU A 383 20.48 -18.81 -1.87
N ALA A 384 19.82 -17.68 -2.16
CA ALA A 384 18.63 -17.26 -1.44
C ALA A 384 17.46 -18.23 -1.67
N ILE A 385 17.22 -18.64 -2.92
CA ILE A 385 16.16 -19.60 -3.26
C ILE A 385 16.45 -20.97 -2.62
N ASN A 386 17.72 -21.40 -2.60
CA ASN A 386 18.14 -22.62 -1.91
C ASN A 386 17.80 -22.54 -0.41
N TRP A 387 18.14 -21.43 0.25
CA TRP A 387 17.75 -21.18 1.63
C TRP A 387 16.22 -21.24 1.80
N TYR A 388 15.46 -20.59 0.91
CA TYR A 388 14.01 -20.57 0.97
C TYR A 388 13.42 -21.98 0.89
N VAL A 389 13.91 -22.84 -0.01
CA VAL A 389 13.45 -24.23 -0.15
C VAL A 389 13.65 -25.00 1.16
N GLN A 390 14.80 -24.83 1.81
CA GLN A 390 15.10 -25.51 3.08
C GLN A 390 14.28 -24.95 4.25
N GLU A 391 14.13 -23.62 4.33
CA GLU A 391 13.36 -22.97 5.39
C GLU A 391 11.86 -23.28 5.26
N ARG A 392 11.34 -23.26 4.02
CA ARG A 392 9.95 -23.56 3.69
C ARG A 392 9.53 -24.95 4.14
N ALA A 393 10.46 -25.91 4.15
CA ALA A 393 10.22 -27.28 4.60
C ALA A 393 9.77 -27.38 6.07
N LYS A 394 10.03 -26.35 6.90
CA LYS A 394 9.57 -26.29 8.30
C LYS A 394 8.06 -26.06 8.42
N TYR A 395 7.45 -25.37 7.45
CA TYR A 395 6.06 -24.93 7.48
C TYR A 395 5.13 -25.90 6.74
N ASN A 396 3.90 -26.09 7.23
CA ASN A 396 2.88 -26.92 6.56
C ASN A 396 2.10 -26.16 5.48
N GLU A 397 2.20 -24.83 5.44
CA GLU A 397 1.46 -23.95 4.54
C GLU A 397 2.35 -22.78 4.13
N HIS A 398 1.98 -22.12 3.03
CA HIS A 398 2.71 -20.96 2.51
C HIS A 398 2.57 -19.72 3.41
N ALA A 399 1.37 -19.46 3.95
CA ALA A 399 1.06 -18.22 4.65
C ALA A 399 1.96 -17.94 5.88
N PRO A 400 2.31 -18.92 6.74
CA PRO A 400 3.29 -18.71 7.80
C PRO A 400 4.69 -18.31 7.29
N MET A 401 5.14 -18.87 6.16
CA MET A 401 6.41 -18.48 5.54
C MET A 401 6.34 -17.05 5.03
N ALA A 402 5.28 -16.68 4.31
CA ALA A 402 5.09 -15.34 3.76
C ALA A 402 4.91 -14.24 4.83
N SER A 403 4.30 -14.56 5.97
CA SER A 403 4.14 -13.62 7.10
C SER A 403 5.49 -13.28 7.76
N GLU A 404 6.39 -14.26 7.87
CA GLU A 404 7.70 -14.13 8.50
C GLU A 404 8.78 -13.60 7.54
N TYR A 405 8.73 -14.11 6.31
CA TYR A 405 9.68 -13.91 5.22
C TYR A 405 8.92 -13.54 3.93
N PRO A 406 8.27 -12.38 3.87
CA PRO A 406 7.54 -11.93 2.69
C PRO A 406 8.48 -11.68 1.51
N SER A 407 8.11 -12.19 0.33
CA SER A 407 8.89 -12.00 -0.90
C SER A 407 8.51 -10.69 -1.61
N ASP A 408 7.24 -10.31 -1.57
CA ASP A 408 6.72 -9.00 -1.97
C ASP A 408 5.80 -8.41 -0.88
N ASP A 409 5.37 -7.17 -1.07
CA ASP A 409 4.51 -6.50 -0.10
C ASP A 409 3.05 -6.98 -0.14
N VAL A 410 2.65 -7.72 -1.17
CA VAL A 410 1.31 -8.28 -1.28
C VAL A 410 1.20 -9.59 -0.49
N GLU A 411 2.12 -10.53 -0.72
CA GLU A 411 2.27 -11.80 -0.01
C GLU A 411 2.38 -11.59 1.49
N ALA A 412 3.05 -10.52 1.91
CA ALA A 412 3.16 -10.15 3.31
C ALA A 412 1.77 -10.09 3.98
N PHE A 413 0.79 -9.46 3.34
CA PHE A 413 -0.55 -9.28 3.91
C PHE A 413 -1.53 -10.40 3.57
N VAL A 414 -1.10 -11.51 2.97
CA VAL A 414 -1.97 -12.65 2.67
C VAL A 414 -2.21 -13.47 3.95
N HIS A 415 -3.38 -13.30 4.58
CA HIS A 415 -3.92 -14.27 5.55
C HIS A 415 -4.78 -15.33 4.87
N SER A 416 -5.03 -16.41 5.61
CA SER A 416 -5.63 -17.72 5.30
C SER A 416 -7.05 -17.76 4.70
N GLY A 417 -7.55 -16.65 4.16
CA GLY A 417 -8.77 -16.65 3.35
C GLY A 417 -8.52 -17.28 1.99
N GLU A 418 -9.38 -18.20 1.55
CA GLU A 418 -9.34 -18.72 0.18
C GLU A 418 -9.72 -17.58 -0.76
N ARG A 419 -8.72 -16.94 -1.39
CA ARG A 419 -8.91 -15.88 -2.37
C ARG A 419 -9.84 -16.40 -3.47
N VAL A 420 -10.87 -15.64 -3.79
CA VAL A 420 -11.88 -16.06 -4.78
C VAL A 420 -11.36 -15.89 -6.20
N PHE A 421 -10.57 -14.84 -6.43
CA PHE A 421 -10.02 -14.47 -7.74
C PHE A 421 -8.50 -14.67 -7.76
N ASP A 422 -8.00 -15.16 -8.89
CA ASP A 422 -6.56 -15.22 -9.15
C ASP A 422 -6.05 -13.78 -9.39
N LYS A 423 -5.14 -13.32 -8.52
CA LYS A 423 -4.57 -11.96 -8.58
C LYS A 423 -3.97 -11.63 -9.94
N TYR A 424 -3.27 -12.57 -10.57
CA TYR A 424 -2.63 -12.33 -11.86
C TYR A 424 -3.68 -12.14 -12.96
N LYS A 425 -4.80 -12.87 -12.88
CA LYS A 425 -5.94 -12.67 -13.77
C LYS A 425 -6.67 -11.37 -13.52
N VAL A 426 -6.69 -10.86 -12.29
CA VAL A 426 -7.22 -9.52 -12.01
C VAL A 426 -6.28 -8.43 -12.54
N ASP A 427 -4.96 -8.56 -12.34
CA ASP A 427 -3.98 -7.56 -12.76
C ASP A 427 -3.91 -7.40 -14.29
N GLU A 428 -4.21 -8.44 -15.06
CA GLU A 428 -4.34 -8.38 -16.53
C GLU A 428 -5.42 -7.35 -16.99
N PHE A 429 -6.42 -7.01 -16.15
CA PHE A 429 -7.41 -5.96 -16.45
C PHE A 429 -6.87 -4.53 -16.27
N ARG A 430 -5.77 -4.31 -15.54
CA ARG A 430 -5.26 -2.95 -15.27
C ARG A 430 -4.94 -2.18 -16.54
N ALA A 431 -4.57 -2.87 -17.63
CA ALA A 431 -4.29 -2.26 -18.92
C ALA A 431 -5.50 -1.59 -19.58
N SER A 432 -6.73 -2.00 -19.24
CA SER A 432 -7.96 -1.37 -19.78
C SER A 432 -8.56 -0.30 -18.87
N CYS A 433 -8.12 -0.24 -17.61
CA CYS A 433 -8.50 0.79 -16.65
C CYS A 433 -7.91 2.15 -17.04
N LYS A 434 -8.74 3.20 -16.95
CA LYS A 434 -8.35 4.55 -17.33
C LYS A 434 -9.21 5.58 -16.60
N PRO A 435 -8.74 6.82 -16.38
CA PRO A 435 -9.58 7.89 -15.84
C PRO A 435 -10.85 8.11 -16.67
N PRO A 436 -11.98 8.51 -16.06
CA PRO A 436 -13.20 8.81 -16.79
C PRO A 436 -12.98 10.00 -17.74
N LYS A 437 -13.72 10.02 -18.86
CA LYS A 437 -13.69 11.14 -19.81
C LYS A 437 -14.53 12.31 -19.33
N TYR A 438 -15.62 12.03 -18.62
CA TYR A 438 -16.52 13.02 -18.07
C TYR A 438 -16.88 12.69 -16.62
N ILE A 439 -17.01 13.72 -15.80
CA ILE A 439 -17.45 13.64 -14.40
C ILE A 439 -18.63 14.60 -14.24
N GLY A 440 -19.71 14.16 -13.62
CA GLY A 440 -20.89 15.00 -13.44
C GLY A 440 -22.08 14.25 -12.89
N ASP A 441 -23.26 14.56 -13.40
CA ASP A 441 -24.50 13.87 -13.07
C ASP A 441 -25.57 14.02 -14.18
N VAL A 442 -26.59 13.16 -14.16
CA VAL A 442 -27.77 13.25 -15.04
C VAL A 442 -28.88 13.99 -14.31
N TYR A 443 -29.47 14.96 -15.02
CA TYR A 443 -30.56 15.80 -14.53
C TYR A 443 -31.78 15.69 -15.45
N ALA A 444 -32.97 15.83 -14.87
CA ALA A 444 -34.25 15.87 -15.55
C ALA A 444 -35.00 17.18 -15.22
N ASP A 445 -36.30 17.25 -15.52
CA ASP A 445 -37.16 18.37 -15.11
C ASP A 445 -37.53 18.32 -13.61
N GLY A 446 -37.42 17.14 -12.98
CA GLY A 446 -37.62 16.95 -11.55
C GLY A 446 -36.82 15.76 -10.99
N ASP A 447 -36.84 15.60 -9.67
CA ASP A 447 -36.03 14.58 -8.98
C ASP A 447 -36.77 13.26 -8.72
N SER A 448 -38.09 13.21 -8.94
CA SER A 448 -38.91 12.00 -8.77
C SER A 448 -40.13 11.97 -9.69
N GLY A 449 -40.78 10.81 -9.78
CA GLY A 449 -41.99 10.63 -10.59
C GLY A 449 -41.72 10.75 -12.09
N LYS A 450 -42.76 11.10 -12.86
CA LYS A 450 -42.67 11.18 -14.32
C LYS A 450 -41.73 12.28 -14.82
N ASP A 451 -41.57 13.35 -14.05
CA ASP A 451 -40.70 14.47 -14.41
C ASP A 451 -39.22 14.12 -14.24
N ALA A 452 -38.89 13.07 -13.46
CA ALA A 452 -37.54 12.52 -13.37
C ALA A 452 -37.04 11.87 -14.65
N LEU A 453 -37.90 11.59 -15.63
CA LEU A 453 -37.50 10.98 -16.91
C LEU A 453 -37.68 11.93 -18.11
N LYS A 454 -38.00 13.21 -17.87
CA LYS A 454 -38.19 14.22 -18.93
C LYS A 454 -36.94 15.08 -19.09
N ASN A 455 -36.63 15.44 -20.35
CA ASN A 455 -35.52 16.33 -20.71
C ASN A 455 -34.20 15.95 -20.03
N LEU A 456 -33.89 14.65 -20.05
CA LEU A 456 -32.67 14.09 -19.49
C LEU A 456 -31.45 14.72 -20.16
N ARG A 457 -30.54 15.23 -19.34
CA ARG A 457 -29.31 15.87 -19.78
C ARG A 457 -28.19 15.54 -18.81
N PHE A 458 -27.04 15.22 -19.35
CA PHE A 458 -25.81 15.18 -18.57
C PHE A 458 -25.31 16.60 -18.38
N ALA A 459 -24.95 16.97 -17.15
CA ALA A 459 -24.21 18.19 -16.87
C ALA A 459 -22.87 17.81 -16.25
N GLU A 460 -21.80 18.32 -16.85
CA GLU A 460 -20.44 18.10 -16.36
C GLU A 460 -20.23 18.90 -15.08
N ASP A 461 -19.76 18.21 -14.05
CA ASP A 461 -19.40 18.78 -12.76
C ASP A 461 -18.25 17.95 -12.19
N THR A 462 -17.09 18.58 -12.01
CA THR A 462 -15.90 17.95 -11.42
C THR A 462 -16.11 17.45 -9.99
N GLN A 463 -17.18 17.87 -9.31
CA GLN A 463 -17.59 17.39 -7.98
C GLN A 463 -18.67 16.29 -8.05
N GLY A 464 -19.13 15.94 -9.25
CA GLY A 464 -20.14 14.92 -9.49
C GLY A 464 -19.64 13.51 -9.13
N LEU A 465 -20.60 12.62 -8.86
CA LEU A 465 -20.35 11.24 -8.47
C LEU A 465 -20.53 10.23 -9.61
N LEU A 466 -21.02 10.69 -10.77
CA LEU A 466 -21.11 9.89 -11.99
C LEU A 466 -19.84 10.05 -12.83
N TRP A 467 -19.13 8.95 -13.02
CA TRP A 467 -18.01 8.82 -13.93
C TRP A 467 -18.48 8.21 -15.23
N ILE A 468 -18.17 8.86 -16.36
CA ILE A 468 -18.54 8.38 -17.70
C ILE A 468 -17.25 8.21 -18.51
N TRP A 469 -17.04 6.99 -19.02
CA TRP A 469 -15.99 6.67 -19.98
C TRP A 469 -16.48 6.84 -21.41
N ASP A 470 -17.73 6.49 -21.68
CA ASP A 470 -18.36 6.63 -22.99
C ASP A 470 -19.84 7.05 -22.83
N LEU A 471 -20.22 8.16 -23.50
CA LEU A 471 -21.59 8.68 -23.50
C LEU A 471 -22.52 7.76 -24.30
N PRO A 472 -23.84 7.77 -24.03
CA PRO A 472 -24.77 6.96 -24.81
C PRO A 472 -24.79 7.40 -26.28
N GLU A 473 -24.73 6.43 -27.18
CA GLU A 473 -24.82 6.65 -28.61
C GLU A 473 -26.20 6.25 -29.12
N ILE A 474 -26.98 7.25 -29.54
CA ILE A 474 -28.35 7.07 -30.03
C ILE A 474 -28.40 7.51 -31.49
N ASP A 475 -28.73 6.58 -32.38
CA ASP A 475 -28.94 6.87 -33.81
C ASP A 475 -30.42 7.17 -34.13
N ASP A 476 -30.65 8.10 -35.05
CA ASP A 476 -31.99 8.54 -35.47
C ASP A 476 -32.73 7.53 -36.36
N LYS A 477 -32.01 6.61 -36.99
CA LYS A 477 -32.51 5.63 -37.96
C LYS A 477 -32.52 4.22 -37.39
N GLU A 478 -31.58 3.91 -36.50
CA GLU A 478 -31.41 2.57 -35.92
C GLU A 478 -31.57 2.60 -34.40
N VAL A 479 -32.01 1.48 -33.85
CA VAL A 479 -32.01 1.22 -32.40
C VAL A 479 -31.36 -0.13 -32.17
N VAL A 480 -30.46 -0.18 -31.19
CA VAL A 480 -29.80 -1.42 -30.79
C VAL A 480 -30.54 -1.98 -29.58
N THR A 481 -31.38 -2.99 -29.81
CA THR A 481 -32.19 -3.57 -28.74
C THR A 481 -31.29 -4.21 -27.69
N ASN A 482 -31.62 -4.08 -26.40
CA ASN A 482 -30.88 -4.69 -25.29
C ASN A 482 -29.39 -4.29 -25.20
N ARG A 483 -29.00 -3.13 -25.75
CA ARG A 483 -27.60 -2.66 -25.75
C ARG A 483 -27.08 -2.39 -24.34
N TYR A 484 -27.78 -1.54 -23.59
CA TYR A 484 -27.31 -1.10 -22.28
C TYR A 484 -27.97 -1.86 -21.14
N LEU A 485 -27.19 -2.14 -20.11
CA LEU A 485 -27.61 -2.74 -18.84
C LEU A 485 -27.15 -1.85 -17.69
N THR A 486 -28.09 -1.42 -16.84
CA THR A 486 -27.82 -0.61 -15.66
C THR A 486 -28.06 -1.43 -14.40
N ILE A 487 -27.07 -1.53 -13.51
CA ILE A 487 -27.13 -2.33 -12.28
C ILE A 487 -26.93 -1.43 -11.08
N VAL A 488 -27.75 -1.63 -10.04
CA VAL A 488 -27.70 -0.85 -8.80
C VAL A 488 -27.48 -1.78 -7.63
N ASP A 489 -26.43 -1.51 -6.86
CA ASP A 489 -26.25 -2.02 -5.50
C ASP A 489 -26.50 -0.88 -4.51
N ILE A 490 -27.35 -1.15 -3.52
CA ILE A 490 -27.86 -0.14 -2.59
C ILE A 490 -27.07 -0.23 -1.29
N GLY A 491 -26.20 0.74 -1.08
CA GLY A 491 -25.50 0.97 0.19
C GLY A 491 -26.31 1.85 1.15
N GLY A 492 -25.62 2.51 2.08
CA GLY A 492 -26.26 3.41 3.07
C GLY A 492 -25.74 4.84 3.04
N ARG A 493 -26.39 5.70 3.84
CA ARG A 493 -26.13 7.16 3.91
C ARG A 493 -24.91 7.54 4.77
N SER A 494 -24.45 6.64 5.64
CA SER A 494 -23.41 6.95 6.64
C SER A 494 -22.01 6.69 6.11
N LYS A 495 -20.99 7.40 6.61
CA LYS A 495 -19.57 7.15 6.27
C LYS A 495 -19.06 5.74 6.61
N LYS A 496 -19.81 4.97 7.39
CA LYS A 496 -19.51 3.58 7.76
C LYS A 496 -20.41 2.58 7.05
N ALA A 497 -21.38 3.06 6.28
CA ALA A 497 -22.25 2.19 5.51
C ALA A 497 -21.54 1.74 4.24
N ASP A 498 -22.08 0.70 3.64
CA ASP A 498 -21.67 0.21 2.33
C ASP A 498 -21.94 1.29 1.26
N TRP A 499 -21.18 1.30 0.17
CA TRP A 499 -21.30 2.31 -0.88
C TRP A 499 -22.47 1.98 -1.80
N SER A 500 -23.14 3.01 -2.31
CA SER A 500 -24.13 2.83 -3.37
C SER A 500 -23.46 2.94 -4.73
N VAL A 501 -23.80 2.02 -5.63
CA VAL A 501 -23.16 1.89 -6.95
C VAL A 501 -24.24 1.81 -8.02
N ILE A 502 -24.12 2.60 -9.09
CA ILE A 502 -24.92 2.45 -10.32
C ILE A 502 -23.95 2.21 -11.47
N LEU A 503 -23.91 0.98 -11.99
CA LEU A 503 -23.02 0.55 -13.07
C LEU A 503 -23.78 0.51 -14.39
N VAL A 504 -23.19 1.01 -15.48
CA VAL A 504 -23.71 0.87 -16.85
C VAL A 504 -22.75 0.07 -17.71
N ILE A 505 -23.26 -0.99 -18.34
CA ILE A 505 -22.53 -1.86 -19.26
C ILE A 505 -23.08 -1.67 -20.67
N ASP A 506 -22.19 -1.41 -21.64
CA ASP A 506 -22.51 -1.45 -23.07
C ASP A 506 -22.22 -2.85 -23.62
N ARG A 507 -23.21 -3.43 -24.29
CA ARG A 507 -23.17 -4.78 -24.87
C ARG A 507 -23.03 -4.76 -26.38
N LEU A 508 -22.91 -3.59 -27.04
CA LEU A 508 -22.89 -3.46 -28.50
C LEU A 508 -21.94 -4.46 -29.17
N PHE A 509 -20.70 -4.54 -28.67
CA PHE A 509 -19.64 -5.37 -29.25
C PHE A 509 -19.90 -6.89 -29.13
N MET A 510 -20.87 -7.32 -28.32
CA MET A 510 -21.29 -8.72 -28.26
C MET A 510 -21.94 -9.19 -29.57
N ILE A 511 -22.41 -8.28 -30.43
CA ILE A 511 -22.94 -8.60 -31.77
C ILE A 511 -21.87 -9.32 -32.61
N ASP A 512 -20.62 -8.86 -32.51
CA ASP A 512 -19.48 -9.38 -33.28
C ASP A 512 -18.67 -10.44 -32.49
N GLY A 513 -19.20 -10.92 -31.36
CA GLY A 513 -18.54 -11.89 -30.49
C GLY A 513 -17.43 -11.31 -29.61
N ASP A 514 -17.32 -9.98 -29.53
CA ASP A 514 -16.41 -9.28 -28.64
C ASP A 514 -17.08 -8.99 -27.28
N ARG A 515 -16.35 -8.32 -26.38
CA ARG A 515 -16.64 -8.24 -24.95
C ARG A 515 -17.56 -7.07 -24.62
N PRO A 516 -18.52 -7.22 -23.68
CA PRO A 516 -19.20 -6.08 -23.09
C PRO A 516 -18.23 -5.21 -22.29
N GLU A 517 -18.51 -3.93 -22.17
CA GLU A 517 -17.65 -2.97 -21.49
C GLU A 517 -18.38 -2.09 -20.48
N VAL A 518 -17.67 -1.71 -19.41
CA VAL A 518 -18.14 -0.70 -18.46
C VAL A 518 -18.01 0.69 -19.11
N VAL A 519 -19.12 1.43 -19.20
CA VAL A 519 -19.16 2.76 -19.85
C VAL A 519 -19.49 3.91 -18.90
N ALA A 520 -20.17 3.63 -17.78
CA ALA A 520 -20.40 4.61 -16.73
C ALA A 520 -20.55 3.97 -15.35
N GLN A 521 -20.24 4.73 -14.31
CA GLN A 521 -20.43 4.33 -12.93
C GLN A 521 -20.71 5.52 -12.03
N TRP A 522 -21.80 5.48 -11.29
CA TRP A 522 -22.04 6.33 -10.13
C TRP A 522 -21.55 5.61 -8.87
N TYR A 523 -20.79 6.28 -8.02
CA TYR A 523 -20.25 5.69 -6.78
C TYR A 523 -20.29 6.70 -5.64
N GLY A 524 -21.10 6.46 -4.61
CA GLY A 524 -21.33 7.45 -3.55
C GLY A 524 -22.22 6.99 -2.41
N HIS A 525 -22.42 7.89 -1.43
CA HIS A 525 -23.45 7.74 -0.40
C HIS A 525 -24.60 8.69 -0.71
N ILE A 526 -25.80 8.15 -0.80
CA ILE A 526 -27.01 8.93 -1.00
C ILE A 526 -28.19 8.20 -0.37
N ASP A 527 -29.25 8.97 -0.17
CA ASP A 527 -30.55 8.50 0.25
C ASP A 527 -31.11 7.48 -0.75
N MET A 528 -31.51 6.30 -0.29
CA MET A 528 -31.92 5.17 -1.16
C MET A 528 -33.06 5.52 -2.12
N ASP A 529 -34.02 6.33 -1.68
CA ASP A 529 -35.12 6.83 -2.50
C ASP A 529 -34.62 7.76 -3.62
N ILE A 530 -33.64 8.62 -3.33
CA ILE A 530 -32.99 9.48 -4.32
C ILE A 530 -32.12 8.63 -5.27
N LEU A 531 -31.39 7.64 -4.75
CA LEU A 531 -30.57 6.71 -5.53
C LEU A 531 -31.40 6.02 -6.61
N ALA A 532 -32.62 5.61 -6.28
CA ALA A 532 -33.48 4.90 -7.21
C ALA A 532 -33.94 5.76 -8.39
N TRP A 533 -34.33 7.00 -8.13
CA TRP A 533 -34.67 7.95 -9.19
C TRP A 533 -33.44 8.36 -9.99
N LYS A 534 -32.29 8.50 -9.34
CA LYS A 534 -30.99 8.72 -9.99
C LYS A 534 -30.62 7.57 -10.92
N ALA A 535 -30.80 6.33 -10.47
CA ALA A 535 -30.58 5.14 -11.29
C ALA A 535 -31.54 5.06 -12.46
N ALA A 536 -32.82 5.42 -12.27
CA ALA A 536 -33.79 5.49 -13.35
C ALA A 536 -33.45 6.60 -14.36
N GLN A 537 -32.97 7.76 -13.92
CA GLN A 537 -32.47 8.85 -14.77
C GLN A 537 -31.29 8.40 -15.62
N ILE A 538 -30.27 7.79 -14.99
CA ILE A 538 -29.10 7.25 -15.70
C ILE A 538 -29.54 6.15 -16.67
N ALA A 539 -30.38 5.21 -16.23
CA ALA A 539 -30.83 4.12 -17.08
C ALA A 539 -31.62 4.61 -18.31
N ALA A 540 -32.48 5.61 -18.14
CA ALA A 540 -33.22 6.26 -19.21
C ALA A 540 -32.30 7.07 -20.15
N PHE A 541 -31.27 7.73 -19.61
CA PHE A 541 -30.26 8.46 -20.38
C PHE A 541 -29.47 7.52 -21.32
N TYR A 542 -29.18 6.29 -20.86
CA TYR A 542 -28.60 5.22 -21.68
C TYR A 542 -29.65 4.40 -22.45
N ASP A 543 -30.41 5.08 -23.32
CA ASP A 543 -31.42 4.51 -24.23
C ASP A 543 -32.42 3.53 -23.57
N ASN A 544 -32.95 3.91 -22.40
CA ASN A 544 -33.83 3.07 -21.59
C ASN A 544 -33.26 1.67 -21.33
N SER A 545 -31.99 1.60 -20.91
CA SER A 545 -31.29 0.39 -20.50
C SER A 545 -32.09 -0.53 -19.56
N LEU A 546 -31.82 -1.82 -19.55
CA LEU A 546 -32.44 -2.71 -18.57
C LEU A 546 -31.96 -2.29 -17.17
N LEU A 547 -32.86 -1.84 -16.30
CA LEU A 547 -32.53 -1.40 -14.95
C LEU A 547 -32.70 -2.57 -13.97
N VAL A 548 -31.60 -2.97 -13.34
CA VAL A 548 -31.53 -4.03 -12.34
C VAL A 548 -31.19 -3.37 -11.01
N ILE A 549 -32.05 -3.52 -10.01
CA ILE A 549 -31.78 -3.05 -8.64
C ILE A 549 -31.70 -4.27 -7.74
N GLU A 550 -30.63 -4.36 -6.96
CA GLU A 550 -30.47 -5.38 -5.93
C GLU A 550 -31.48 -5.17 -4.79
N SER A 551 -32.14 -6.26 -4.41
CA SER A 551 -33.14 -6.33 -3.36
C SER A 551 -32.64 -7.29 -2.28
N ASN A 552 -31.98 -6.74 -1.27
CA ASN A 552 -31.51 -7.48 -0.11
C ASN A 552 -32.57 -7.47 1.00
N THR A 553 -33.18 -8.63 1.28
CA THR A 553 -34.05 -8.84 2.45
C THR A 553 -33.34 -9.79 3.43
N LEU A 554 -32.96 -9.26 4.59
CA LEU A 554 -32.74 -9.94 5.89
C LEU A 554 -32.25 -11.41 5.84
N GLU A 555 -30.95 -11.67 5.63
CA GLU A 555 -30.32 -12.94 6.07
C GLU A 555 -28.85 -12.76 6.53
N THR A 556 -28.53 -11.69 7.26
CA THR A 556 -27.29 -11.63 8.07
C THR A 556 -27.61 -11.51 9.55
N HIS A 557 -27.31 -12.55 10.31
CA HIS A 557 -27.32 -12.60 11.78
C HIS A 557 -26.22 -11.72 12.42
N ASP A 558 -25.99 -10.50 11.92
CA ASP A 558 -25.10 -9.54 12.57
C ASP A 558 -25.93 -8.64 13.50
N LYS A 559 -25.77 -8.83 14.82
CA LYS A 559 -26.42 -8.02 15.86
C LYS A 559 -26.06 -6.52 15.81
N GLU A 560 -25.10 -6.12 14.98
CA GLU A 560 -24.63 -4.74 14.82
C GLU A 560 -25.01 -4.10 13.46
N ARG A 561 -25.60 -4.84 12.51
CA ARG A 561 -26.06 -4.30 11.22
C ARG A 561 -27.56 -3.96 11.29
N GLN A 562 -27.89 -2.68 11.46
CA GLN A 562 -29.21 -2.17 11.09
C GLN A 562 -29.26 -2.03 9.57
N VAL A 563 -30.12 -2.80 8.88
CA VAL A 563 -30.39 -2.56 7.46
C VAL A 563 -31.86 -2.77 7.12
N ASP A 564 -32.39 -1.77 6.41
CA ASP A 564 -33.77 -1.51 6.03
C ASP A 564 -34.33 -2.47 4.94
N GLY A 565 -34.44 -3.76 5.24
CA GLY A 565 -34.95 -4.76 4.27
C GLY A 565 -36.36 -4.48 3.71
N ASP A 566 -37.20 -3.75 4.43
CA ASP A 566 -38.56 -3.37 3.98
C ASP A 566 -38.57 -2.21 2.95
N LEU A 567 -37.48 -1.44 2.83
CA LEU A 567 -37.46 -0.22 2.00
C LEU A 567 -37.20 -0.49 0.51
N SER A 568 -36.39 -1.49 0.14
CA SER A 568 -36.06 -1.77 -1.27
C SER A 568 -37.29 -2.17 -2.09
N HIS A 569 -38.22 -2.90 -1.48
CA HIS A 569 -39.51 -3.23 -2.09
C HIS A 569 -40.42 -2.01 -2.28
N PHE A 570 -40.39 -1.05 -1.34
CA PHE A 570 -41.14 0.20 -1.46
C PHE A 570 -40.61 1.06 -2.62
N ILE A 571 -39.29 1.17 -2.75
CA ILE A 571 -38.61 1.93 -3.81
C ILE A 571 -38.93 1.37 -5.21
N LEU A 572 -38.80 0.05 -5.40
CA LEU A 572 -39.10 -0.60 -6.67
C LEU A 572 -40.55 -0.35 -7.13
N ASN A 573 -41.48 -0.27 -6.18
CA ASN A 573 -42.88 0.05 -6.48
C ASN A 573 -43.09 1.50 -6.93
N GLN A 574 -42.23 2.45 -6.57
CA GLN A 574 -42.34 3.83 -7.04
C GLN A 574 -41.91 4.00 -8.49
N ILE A 575 -40.86 3.28 -8.90
CA ILE A 575 -40.29 3.41 -10.25
C ILE A 575 -40.97 2.50 -11.28
N LYS A 576 -41.56 1.37 -10.89
CA LYS A 576 -42.13 0.39 -11.83
C LYS A 576 -43.21 0.97 -12.77
N ASP A 577 -43.97 1.96 -12.29
CA ASP A 577 -45.08 2.57 -13.03
C ASP A 577 -44.60 3.75 -13.91
N VAL A 578 -43.32 4.09 -13.83
CA VAL A 578 -42.71 5.24 -14.51
C VAL A 578 -41.62 4.79 -15.48
N TYR A 579 -40.76 3.85 -15.09
CA TYR A 579 -39.66 3.35 -15.91
C TYR A 579 -40.06 2.06 -16.66
N PRO A 580 -39.98 2.02 -18.00
CA PRO A 580 -40.55 0.92 -18.79
C PRO A 580 -39.71 -0.36 -18.81
N ASN A 581 -38.41 -0.30 -18.51
CA ASN A 581 -37.47 -1.41 -18.70
C ASN A 581 -36.84 -1.89 -17.37
N LEU A 582 -37.68 -2.14 -16.37
CA LEU A 582 -37.25 -2.60 -15.05
C LEU A 582 -37.14 -4.14 -15.00
N TYR A 583 -36.04 -4.65 -14.47
CA TYR A 583 -35.79 -6.08 -14.32
C TYR A 583 -36.81 -6.74 -13.37
N ALA A 584 -37.40 -7.83 -13.85
CA ALA A 584 -38.31 -8.69 -13.10
C ALA A 584 -37.81 -10.13 -13.11
N ARG A 585 -37.90 -10.80 -11.97
CA ARG A 585 -37.48 -12.20 -11.80
C ARG A 585 -38.36 -13.09 -12.68
N LYS A 586 -37.77 -14.15 -13.24
CA LYS A 586 -38.51 -15.18 -13.99
C LYS A 586 -39.61 -15.77 -13.10
N GLN A 587 -40.82 -15.79 -13.62
CA GLN A 587 -41.96 -16.45 -12.98
C GLN A 587 -42.02 -17.91 -13.46
N THR A 588 -42.39 -18.83 -12.58
CA THR A 588 -42.66 -20.21 -13.02
C THR A 588 -43.93 -20.26 -13.87
N GLU A 589 -44.10 -21.33 -14.66
CA GLU A 589 -45.33 -21.52 -15.45
C GLU A 589 -46.59 -21.52 -14.57
N ASP A 590 -46.48 -22.07 -13.36
CA ASP A 590 -47.56 -22.09 -12.39
C ASP A 590 -47.86 -20.69 -11.83
N GLU A 591 -46.84 -19.89 -11.51
CA GLU A 591 -47.04 -18.49 -11.07
C GLU A 591 -47.73 -17.64 -12.15
N ILE A 592 -47.42 -17.88 -13.43
CA ILE A 592 -48.08 -17.20 -14.55
C ILE A 592 -49.54 -17.64 -14.67
N ARG A 593 -49.82 -18.94 -14.54
CA ARG A 593 -51.19 -19.51 -14.60
C ARG A 593 -52.05 -19.01 -13.45
N GLU A 594 -51.48 -18.85 -12.26
CA GLU A 594 -52.16 -18.34 -11.06
C GLU A 594 -52.28 -16.81 -11.03
N GLY A 595 -51.72 -16.10 -12.02
CA GLY A 595 -51.79 -14.64 -12.11
C GLY A 595 -51.04 -13.92 -11.00
N LEU A 596 -49.99 -14.55 -10.43
CA LEU A 596 -49.21 -13.97 -9.35
C LEU A 596 -48.43 -12.73 -9.82
N PRO A 597 -48.27 -11.71 -8.95
CA PRO A 597 -47.62 -10.46 -9.33
C PRO A 597 -46.13 -10.67 -9.65
N ARG A 598 -45.65 -9.91 -10.64
CA ARG A 598 -44.22 -9.88 -10.99
C ARG A 598 -43.39 -9.35 -9.82
N LYS A 599 -42.31 -10.05 -9.50
CA LYS A 599 -41.34 -9.67 -8.47
C LYS A 599 -40.20 -8.90 -9.14
N TYR A 600 -40.15 -7.58 -8.91
CA TYR A 600 -39.10 -6.72 -9.44
C TYR A 600 -37.80 -6.79 -8.63
N GLY A 601 -36.69 -6.46 -9.28
CA GLY A 601 -35.35 -6.45 -8.68
C GLY A 601 -34.67 -7.82 -8.60
N PHE A 602 -33.33 -7.80 -8.53
CA PHE A 602 -32.51 -9.00 -8.37
C PHE A 602 -32.38 -9.34 -6.88
N HIS A 603 -32.63 -10.59 -6.50
CA HIS A 603 -32.57 -10.99 -5.08
C HIS A 603 -31.33 -11.82 -4.80
N THR A 604 -30.40 -11.22 -4.06
CA THR A 604 -29.18 -11.89 -3.60
C THR A 604 -29.48 -12.68 -2.34
N ASN A 605 -29.29 -14.00 -2.41
CA ASN A 605 -29.51 -14.94 -1.31
C ASN A 605 -28.46 -16.05 -1.31
N ILE A 606 -28.56 -17.01 -0.39
CA ILE A 606 -27.62 -18.12 -0.21
C ILE A 606 -27.44 -18.97 -1.48
N ALA A 607 -28.43 -18.99 -2.38
CA ALA A 607 -28.37 -19.71 -3.66
C ALA A 607 -27.86 -18.84 -4.81
N THR A 608 -28.34 -17.60 -4.93
CA THR A 608 -27.99 -16.72 -6.06
C THR A 608 -26.59 -16.12 -5.93
N LYS A 609 -26.12 -15.82 -4.70
CA LYS A 609 -24.78 -15.25 -4.49
C LYS A 609 -23.66 -16.17 -4.98
N PRO A 610 -23.58 -17.46 -4.60
CA PRO A 610 -22.55 -18.36 -5.14
C PRO A 610 -22.61 -18.50 -6.67
N MET A 611 -23.81 -18.42 -7.26
CA MET A 611 -24.02 -18.57 -8.70
C MET A 611 -23.49 -17.36 -9.50
N ILE A 612 -23.78 -16.13 -9.06
CA ILE A 612 -23.23 -14.93 -9.72
C ILE A 612 -21.73 -14.80 -9.49
N ILE A 613 -21.23 -15.18 -8.31
CA ILE A 613 -19.79 -15.19 -8.02
C ILE A 613 -19.06 -16.24 -8.87
N SER A 614 -19.62 -17.43 -9.03
CA SER A 614 -19.06 -18.45 -9.93
C SER A 614 -18.99 -17.98 -11.39
N THR A 615 -20.03 -17.26 -11.84
CA THR A 615 -20.03 -16.60 -13.14
C THR A 615 -18.90 -15.58 -13.24
N LEU A 616 -18.76 -14.71 -12.24
CA LEU A 616 -17.74 -13.66 -12.21
C LEU A 616 -16.32 -14.25 -12.21
N ILE A 617 -16.07 -15.32 -11.45
CA ILE A 617 -14.78 -16.03 -11.46
C ILE A 617 -14.41 -16.48 -12.88
N LYS A 618 -15.37 -17.05 -13.61
CA LYS A 618 -15.16 -17.46 -15.01
C LYS A 618 -14.85 -16.26 -15.89
N VAL A 619 -15.65 -15.19 -15.78
CA VAL A 619 -15.52 -13.96 -16.57
C VAL A 619 -14.15 -13.29 -16.34
N VAL A 620 -13.67 -13.23 -15.10
CA VAL A 620 -12.34 -12.69 -14.77
C VAL A 620 -11.24 -13.61 -15.32
N ARG A 621 -11.33 -14.92 -15.07
CA ARG A 621 -10.31 -15.88 -15.55
C ARG A 621 -10.14 -15.86 -17.07
N GLU A 622 -11.24 -15.74 -17.80
CA GLU A 622 -11.26 -15.78 -19.27
C GLU A 622 -11.26 -14.38 -19.91
N HIS A 623 -11.17 -13.32 -19.11
CA HIS A 623 -11.17 -11.92 -19.57
C HIS A 623 -12.37 -11.57 -20.45
N LEU A 624 -13.59 -11.93 -20.05
CA LEU A 624 -14.77 -11.82 -20.91
C LEU A 624 -15.44 -10.43 -20.92
N TYR A 625 -14.90 -9.44 -20.24
CA TYR A 625 -15.42 -8.06 -20.25
C TYR A 625 -14.27 -7.05 -20.18
N ILE A 626 -14.59 -5.77 -20.39
CA ILE A 626 -13.64 -4.66 -20.24
C ILE A 626 -14.01 -3.84 -19.00
N GLU A 627 -13.12 -3.84 -18.00
CA GLU A 627 -13.22 -2.96 -16.82
C GLU A 627 -12.49 -1.64 -17.09
N ARG A 628 -13.03 -0.55 -16.53
CA ARG A 628 -12.48 0.79 -16.64
C ARG A 628 -12.05 1.37 -15.29
N ASP A 629 -12.63 0.89 -14.20
CA ASP A 629 -12.39 1.39 -12.86
C ASP A 629 -11.44 0.48 -12.06
N GLU A 630 -10.26 0.99 -11.77
CA GLU A 630 -9.23 0.29 -10.99
C GLU A 630 -9.70 -0.06 -9.57
N ARG A 631 -10.63 0.71 -8.99
CA ARG A 631 -11.18 0.44 -7.65
C ARG A 631 -11.89 -0.92 -7.58
N CYS A 632 -12.51 -1.37 -8.68
CA CYS A 632 -13.15 -2.68 -8.73
C CYS A 632 -12.11 -3.81 -8.69
N LEU A 633 -10.94 -3.61 -9.29
CA LEU A 633 -9.86 -4.60 -9.28
C LEU A 633 -9.31 -4.78 -7.86
N ASP A 634 -9.21 -3.70 -7.10
CA ASP A 634 -8.80 -3.76 -5.70
C ASP A 634 -9.79 -4.56 -4.84
N GLU A 635 -11.10 -4.44 -5.11
CA GLU A 635 -12.13 -5.28 -4.47
C GLU A 635 -11.98 -6.76 -4.82
N TYR A 636 -11.71 -7.10 -6.09
CA TYR A 636 -11.47 -8.49 -6.50
C TYR A 636 -10.29 -9.11 -5.75
N VAL A 637 -9.19 -8.35 -5.58
CA VAL A 637 -8.01 -8.83 -4.86
C VAL A 637 -8.35 -9.15 -3.40
N VAL A 638 -9.21 -8.35 -2.75
CA VAL A 638 -9.56 -8.50 -1.33
C VAL A 638 -10.80 -9.34 -1.04
N TYR A 639 -11.36 -10.00 -2.06
CA TYR A 639 -12.52 -10.88 -1.89
C TYR A 639 -12.11 -12.31 -1.51
N GLU A 640 -12.72 -12.84 -0.45
CA GLU A 640 -12.41 -14.16 0.08
C GLU A 640 -13.65 -15.04 0.25
N LYS A 641 -13.42 -16.35 0.19
CA LYS A 641 -14.35 -17.34 0.69
C LYS A 641 -13.97 -17.66 2.13
N LYS A 642 -14.87 -17.32 3.05
CA LYS A 642 -14.70 -17.52 4.49
C LYS A 642 -14.78 -19.00 4.84
N GLN A 643 -14.27 -19.37 6.02
CA GLN A 643 -14.27 -20.76 6.51
C GLN A 643 -15.67 -21.38 6.59
N ASN A 644 -16.71 -20.57 6.80
CA ASN A 644 -18.11 -21.01 6.80
C ASN A 644 -18.70 -21.19 5.39
N GLY A 645 -17.89 -21.04 4.33
CA GLY A 645 -18.29 -21.14 2.93
C GLY A 645 -18.90 -19.86 2.35
N ALA A 646 -19.11 -18.81 3.15
CA ALA A 646 -19.69 -17.55 2.69
C ALA A 646 -18.66 -16.71 1.92
N PHE A 647 -19.13 -15.96 0.93
CA PHE A 647 -18.34 -15.02 0.15
C PHE A 647 -18.48 -13.59 0.69
N GLY A 648 -17.37 -12.87 0.80
CA GLY A 648 -17.36 -11.46 1.16
C GLY A 648 -15.97 -10.84 1.10
N ALA A 649 -15.91 -9.51 1.18
CA ALA A 649 -14.65 -8.81 1.35
C ALA A 649 -14.00 -9.14 2.72
N ILE A 650 -12.67 -9.05 2.76
CA ILE A 650 -11.91 -9.06 4.01
C ILE A 650 -12.41 -7.94 4.92
N ILE A 651 -12.35 -8.15 6.24
CA ILE A 651 -12.81 -7.21 7.26
C ILE A 651 -12.24 -5.80 7.00
N GLY A 652 -13.14 -4.81 6.91
CA GLY A 652 -12.79 -3.40 6.70
C GLY A 652 -12.54 -3.01 5.24
N LYS A 653 -12.81 -3.89 4.28
CA LYS A 653 -12.86 -3.62 2.84
C LYS A 653 -14.30 -3.76 2.33
N HIS A 654 -14.54 -3.27 1.12
CA HIS A 654 -15.85 -3.25 0.47
C HIS A 654 -15.93 -4.28 -0.67
N ASP A 655 -17.14 -4.70 -1.03
CA ASP A 655 -17.45 -5.56 -2.17
C ASP A 655 -18.56 -5.00 -3.09
N ASP A 656 -18.93 -3.72 -2.94
CA ASP A 656 -20.07 -3.10 -3.63
C ASP A 656 -19.83 -2.98 -5.16
N LEU A 657 -18.60 -2.61 -5.57
CA LEU A 657 -18.24 -2.58 -6.99
C LEU A 657 -18.26 -3.99 -7.55
N LEU A 658 -17.68 -4.96 -6.85
CA LEU A 658 -17.64 -6.37 -7.25
C LEU A 658 -19.05 -6.94 -7.40
N MET A 659 -19.95 -6.67 -6.47
CA MET A 659 -21.32 -7.20 -6.46
C MET A 659 -22.13 -6.69 -7.66
N THR A 660 -22.04 -5.40 -8.00
CA THR A 660 -22.69 -4.89 -9.22
C THR A 660 -22.20 -5.58 -10.51
N ARG A 661 -20.90 -5.90 -10.60
CA ARG A 661 -20.37 -6.69 -11.74
C ARG A 661 -20.85 -8.13 -11.72
N ALA A 662 -20.88 -8.77 -10.55
CA ALA A 662 -21.34 -10.15 -10.41
C ALA A 662 -22.78 -10.29 -10.91
N ILE A 663 -23.68 -9.40 -10.48
CA ILE A 663 -25.08 -9.36 -10.91
C ILE A 663 -25.17 -9.02 -12.41
N GLY A 664 -24.52 -7.93 -12.83
CA GLY A 664 -24.61 -7.40 -14.18
C GLY A 664 -24.10 -8.37 -15.25
N LEU A 665 -22.93 -8.95 -15.03
CA LEU A 665 -22.33 -9.89 -15.98
C LEU A 665 -23.10 -11.22 -16.03
N HIS A 666 -23.66 -11.67 -14.90
CA HIS A 666 -24.55 -12.84 -14.93
C HIS A 666 -25.78 -12.60 -15.80
N ILE A 667 -26.49 -11.48 -15.60
CA ILE A 667 -27.67 -11.12 -16.40
C ILE A 667 -27.27 -10.90 -17.87
N CYS A 668 -26.15 -10.22 -18.12
CA CYS A 668 -25.64 -9.92 -19.46
C CYS A 668 -25.40 -11.19 -20.29
N PHE A 669 -24.84 -12.25 -19.71
CA PHE A 669 -24.48 -13.47 -20.43
C PHE A 669 -25.58 -14.54 -20.42
N PHE A 670 -26.44 -14.59 -19.40
CA PHE A 670 -27.39 -15.72 -19.23
C PHE A 670 -28.87 -15.33 -19.31
N GLU A 671 -29.22 -14.05 -19.18
CA GLU A 671 -30.63 -13.63 -19.10
C GLU A 671 -31.04 -12.65 -20.19
N MET A 672 -30.13 -11.83 -20.69
CA MET A 672 -30.41 -10.89 -21.78
C MET A 672 -30.11 -11.48 -23.16
N PRO A 673 -31.01 -11.33 -24.15
CA PRO A 673 -30.70 -11.61 -25.54
C PRO A 673 -29.47 -10.81 -26.02
N ILE A 674 -28.72 -11.36 -26.97
CA ILE A 674 -27.64 -10.63 -27.65
C ILE A 674 -28.25 -9.38 -28.31
N PRO A 675 -27.58 -8.22 -28.27
CA PRO A 675 -28.10 -7.02 -28.92
C PRO A 675 -28.35 -7.23 -30.41
N THR A 676 -29.29 -6.46 -30.97
CA THR A 676 -29.62 -6.54 -32.40
C THR A 676 -29.95 -5.15 -32.91
N ILE A 677 -29.41 -4.82 -34.09
CA ILE A 677 -29.66 -3.55 -34.76
C ILE A 677 -30.98 -3.66 -35.51
N VAL A 678 -31.94 -2.78 -35.21
CA VAL A 678 -33.23 -2.71 -35.89
C VAL A 678 -33.54 -1.28 -36.32
N LEU A 679 -34.25 -1.12 -37.45
CA LEU A 679 -34.64 0.20 -37.96
C LEU A 679 -35.76 0.82 -37.10
N ARG A 680 -35.63 2.10 -36.77
CA ARG A 680 -36.68 2.88 -36.09
C ARG A 680 -37.86 3.07 -37.04
N VAL A 681 -38.95 2.35 -36.80
CA VAL A 681 -40.19 2.52 -37.56
C VAL A 681 -40.88 3.80 -37.10
N LYS A 682 -40.85 4.86 -37.92
CA LYS A 682 -41.64 6.09 -37.69
C LYS A 682 -43.13 5.77 -37.79
N MET A 683 -43.81 5.51 -36.67
CA MET A 683 -45.27 5.46 -36.65
C MET A 683 -45.85 6.84 -37.00
N ARG A 684 -46.34 7.00 -38.23
CA ARG A 684 -47.20 8.14 -38.59
C ARG A 684 -48.52 8.01 -37.80
N ILE A 685 -48.71 8.83 -36.78
CA ILE A 685 -50.01 8.99 -36.11
C ILE A 685 -51.00 9.54 -37.17
N PRO A 686 -52.12 8.86 -37.47
CA PRO A 686 -53.12 9.42 -38.37
C PRO A 686 -53.77 10.62 -37.68
N LYS A 687 -53.67 11.80 -38.29
CA LYS A 687 -54.45 12.99 -37.89
C LYS A 687 -55.95 12.60 -37.91
N LYS A 688 -56.60 12.51 -36.75
CA LYS A 688 -58.06 12.52 -36.66
C LYS A 688 -58.56 13.79 -37.35
N LYS A 689 -59.23 13.64 -38.50
CA LYS A 689 -60.02 14.72 -39.09
C LYS A 689 -61.12 15.09 -38.08
N LYS A 690 -61.08 16.31 -37.54
CA LYS A 690 -62.24 16.90 -36.87
C LYS A 690 -63.35 17.03 -37.92
N ALA A 691 -64.43 16.30 -37.75
CA ALA A 691 -65.68 16.59 -38.43
C ALA A 691 -66.22 17.91 -37.86
N VAL A 692 -66.30 18.94 -38.69
CA VAL A 692 -67.04 20.16 -38.37
C VAL A 692 -68.49 19.88 -38.73
N SER A 693 -69.39 19.79 -37.73
CA SER A 693 -70.83 19.77 -38.00
C SER A 693 -71.33 21.20 -38.19
N ALA A 694 -72.19 21.38 -39.19
CA ALA A 694 -72.88 22.62 -39.47
C ALA A 694 -73.96 22.88 -38.41
N ALA A 695 -73.55 23.40 -37.26
CA ALA A 695 -74.45 23.97 -36.26
C ALA A 695 -73.70 24.96 -35.35
N THR A 696 -72.95 25.91 -35.91
CA THR A 696 -72.69 27.24 -35.32
C THR A 696 -72.16 28.15 -36.43
N ILE A 697 -73.06 28.93 -37.05
CA ILE A 697 -72.74 30.22 -37.67
C ILE A 697 -73.33 31.27 -36.75
#